data_AF-A0A4R5K0G3-F1
#
_entry.id   AF-A0A4R5K0G3-F1
#
_cell.length_a   1.000
_cell.length_b   1.000
_cell.length_c   1.000
_cell.angle_alpha   90.00
_cell.angle_beta   90.00
_cell.angle_gamma   90.00
#
_symmetry.space_group_name_H-M   'P 1'
#
loop_
_entity.id
_entity.type
_entity.pdbx_description
1 polymer ?
#
loop_
_entity_poly.entity_id
_entity_poly.type
_entity_poly.pdbx_seq_one_letter_code
_entity_poly.pdbx_strand_id
1 'polypeptide(L)'
;MKNATRGFVSRNRLWGPGMVSVLLFTTYLAPISAAPLDNFGPPPPTDPSAFTNPPADPKAALEALERLPQANQGALALPNGVFGDRNTPRADNVLPPAAQTSFNYPTNGKPSPLFGALPYTQQLLLFEEFGTEKLDPTLPAPPLTFPLPTVGPAPQQDPNSVARSAPSNAALDAFMRQPGLYPFPSEFSNVLDRNPWKAQIEDFLNRYPVGSPAEGRPPGKGWSHQRWNEFFPQVDFKTTQTGARLNLGLRDRGQLHNYAVGEFAPGGLYYQTSDIPTTTGTTRGIDTRFHPNMPLQNHNSLWTFDGTFPPKLLMARLGQPLLMRHYNALPIDPAANAGFGLHTISTHEHNGHSPAESDGYTNAFFFPGQYYDYRWPLQLAGYDSINTDAQDPRAAFPCSPGEKLFVNDKSPGLKTCDNGSIKIRGDWHETMSTHWFHDHMLDFTAQNVYKGNAVMMNYYSALDRGNEALDDGVNLRLPSGSALPWGNRDYDVNLVIADKAWDENGQLWFNPFNTDGFLGDQILVNWQYQPRLKVRARSYRFRILNGSVSRYFRLAVVREVAGTGGEFPGPSGSGVSYTRVPFHMIANDGNIMEHSVPFDGSMDLDGDGDRQNHNAILPTQGIAERFDIIINFAKNGIKPGDKLYFVNLMEHKTGKGPEKNPLSLADVLSEKYKAVIKQTSKGPQWDKGDPAVGKFLQLLVQPYSGQDVSMNPADFEPAKPGKPAGKTMIPLTLDRDDPAVQAKLKVARHREYIFGRSDGTDEAPWTIKTDGGVGYTMDPRRISAAPQLATGPTDAGFAGEGTLEVWKIKNGGNGWNHPVHVHFEEGIILSRDGKAPPEWEKWARKDVYRIGEGIDSSVDVEMAIRFREFAGTYMEHCHNTQHEDTSMLLRWDVEHPGQFQLMPTPLPGWDGVTYVNSAALPTFRTGDRDDNNQGNNQKPLANPDSAVSNNGQPLIINVLANDTDPDGNLPLKVVDLTQPDSGQGSTSTDGVRVTYTPPPSVPTPFTATFTYNASDAKDAVSEKPATVTVAVSAAVVNEELVVSSATVTARSNNRYTWDLAGTTSLAAGNTISVTASTTGGAVSLGTATLSPTGTGARWRVSVTTTGNAPTASPTVTVNSSLGTKVTAPVGVR
;
A
#
# COMPACT_ATOMS: atom_id res chain seq x y z
N MET A 1 -40.81 -59.32 -24.60
CA MET A 1 -41.16 -60.53 -25.41
C MET A 1 -41.32 -60.11 -26.87
N LYS A 2 -41.23 -61.06 -27.81
CA LYS A 2 -41.40 -61.01 -29.30
C LYS A 2 -41.99 -59.73 -29.97
N ASN A 3 -41.26 -59.24 -31.00
CA ASN A 3 -41.61 -58.95 -32.42
C ASN A 3 -43.09 -58.68 -32.84
N ALA A 4 -43.47 -57.95 -33.92
CA ALA A 4 -42.88 -56.95 -34.87
C ALA A 4 -44.03 -56.55 -35.90
N THR A 5 -43.96 -55.94 -37.11
CA THR A 5 -42.92 -55.47 -38.08
C THR A 5 -43.56 -54.54 -39.17
N ARG A 6 -42.84 -53.54 -39.75
CA ARG A 6 -43.08 -52.80 -41.05
C ARG A 6 -44.40 -51.97 -41.20
N GLY A 7 -44.49 -50.79 -41.85
CA GLY A 7 -43.50 -49.87 -42.47
C GLY A 7 -43.93 -49.33 -43.86
N PHE A 8 -43.76 -48.02 -44.18
CA PHE A 8 -43.67 -47.46 -45.56
C PHE A 8 -43.17 -45.98 -45.57
N VAL A 9 -42.73 -45.46 -46.74
CA VAL A 9 -42.10 -44.12 -46.94
C VAL A 9 -42.60 -43.43 -48.24
N SER A 10 -42.59 -42.08 -48.30
CA SER A 10 -43.10 -41.25 -49.41
C SER A 10 -42.00 -40.57 -50.29
N ARG A 11 -42.39 -39.72 -51.26
CA ARG A 11 -41.52 -39.13 -52.33
C ARG A 11 -41.88 -37.67 -52.68
N ASN A 12 -40.93 -37.00 -53.37
CA ASN A 12 -40.99 -35.75 -54.19
C ASN A 12 -40.37 -34.49 -53.55
N ARG A 13 -39.72 -33.56 -54.27
CA ARG A 13 -39.07 -33.51 -55.63
C ARG A 13 -38.32 -32.15 -55.75
N LEU A 14 -37.16 -32.09 -56.46
CA LEU A 14 -36.62 -30.99 -57.33
C LEU A 14 -35.07 -30.95 -57.38
N TRP A 15 -34.52 -30.13 -58.30
CA TRP A 15 -33.10 -29.76 -58.54
C TRP A 15 -33.02 -28.21 -58.60
N GLY A 16 -31.89 -27.48 -58.67
CA GLY A 16 -30.44 -27.71 -58.91
C GLY A 16 -29.88 -26.45 -59.64
N PRO A 17 -28.62 -26.37 -60.16
CA PRO A 17 -27.47 -27.29 -60.12
C PRO A 17 -26.17 -26.60 -59.57
N GLY A 18 -24.98 -27.21 -59.71
CA GLY A 18 -23.67 -26.51 -59.60
C GLY A 18 -22.56 -27.31 -58.90
N MET A 19 -21.35 -27.40 -59.49
CA MET A 19 -20.20 -28.16 -58.96
C MET A 19 -19.14 -27.26 -58.32
N VAL A 20 -18.51 -27.73 -57.23
CA VAL A 20 -17.09 -27.48 -56.89
C VAL A 20 -16.50 -28.77 -56.30
N SER A 21 -15.22 -29.04 -56.55
CA SER A 21 -14.53 -30.30 -56.23
C SER A 21 -14.29 -30.56 -54.73
N VAL A 22 -14.30 -31.84 -54.35
CA VAL A 22 -13.83 -32.31 -53.04
C VAL A 22 -12.30 -32.46 -53.05
N LEU A 23 -11.61 -31.77 -52.15
CA LEU A 23 -10.22 -32.09 -51.76
C LEU A 23 -10.27 -32.92 -50.47
N LEU A 24 -9.67 -34.10 -50.44
CA LEU A 24 -9.43 -34.81 -49.18
C LEU A 24 -8.24 -34.16 -48.46
N PHE A 25 -8.52 -33.42 -47.39
CA PHE A 25 -7.51 -33.13 -46.37
C PHE A 25 -7.48 -34.28 -45.37
N THR A 26 -6.45 -35.12 -45.44
CA THR A 26 -6.10 -36.04 -44.35
C THR A 26 -5.65 -35.22 -43.15
N THR A 27 -6.50 -35.13 -42.13
CA THR A 27 -6.19 -34.43 -40.88
C THR A 27 -5.08 -35.16 -40.13
N TYR A 28 -3.84 -34.67 -40.27
CA TYR A 28 -2.81 -34.94 -39.29
C TYR A 28 -3.27 -34.36 -37.95
N LEU A 29 -3.55 -35.24 -36.98
CA LEU A 29 -3.63 -34.85 -35.57
C LEU A 29 -2.20 -34.51 -35.11
N ALA A 30 -1.76 -33.29 -35.39
CA ALA A 30 -0.72 -32.68 -34.60
C ALA A 30 -1.21 -32.65 -33.13
N PRO A 31 -0.35 -32.97 -32.15
CA PRO A 31 -0.71 -32.72 -30.76
C PRO A 31 -0.99 -31.23 -30.60
N ILE A 32 -2.21 -30.88 -30.22
CA ILE A 32 -2.52 -29.53 -29.76
C ILE A 32 -1.72 -29.38 -28.47
N SER A 33 -0.61 -28.64 -28.53
CA SER A 33 0.07 -28.19 -27.32
C SER A 33 -0.96 -27.49 -26.46
N ALA A 34 -0.98 -27.78 -25.16
CA ALA A 34 -1.69 -26.93 -24.23
C ALA A 34 -1.22 -25.48 -24.46
N ALA A 35 -2.16 -24.53 -24.40
CA ALA A 35 -1.77 -23.14 -24.26
C ALA A 35 -0.93 -23.00 -22.98
N PRO A 36 0.10 -22.13 -22.96
CA PRO A 36 0.89 -21.91 -21.75
C PRO A 36 -0.04 -21.54 -20.59
N LEU A 37 0.17 -22.20 -19.44
CA LEU A 37 -0.90 -22.39 -18.46
C LEU A 37 -1.40 -21.12 -17.79
N ASP A 38 -0.55 -20.10 -17.61
CA ASP A 38 -0.91 -18.73 -17.19
C ASP A 38 0.18 -17.75 -17.67
N ASN A 39 -0.06 -16.43 -17.64
CA ASN A 39 0.98 -15.46 -18.00
C ASN A 39 2.01 -15.25 -16.88
N PHE A 40 3.25 -15.68 -17.13
CA PHE A 40 4.34 -15.67 -16.14
C PHE A 40 5.55 -14.79 -16.49
N GLY A 41 5.58 -14.21 -17.69
CA GLY A 41 6.64 -13.29 -18.11
C GLY A 41 6.20 -11.83 -18.00
N PRO A 42 7.15 -10.87 -17.92
CA PRO A 42 6.82 -9.45 -17.95
C PRO A 42 6.00 -9.10 -19.20
N PRO A 43 5.06 -8.15 -19.12
CA PRO A 43 4.21 -7.78 -20.25
C PRO A 43 5.06 -7.35 -21.47
N PRO A 44 4.73 -7.82 -22.69
CA PRO A 44 5.52 -7.51 -23.88
C PRO A 44 5.49 -6.00 -24.18
N PRO A 45 6.48 -5.42 -24.90
CA PRO A 45 6.54 -3.97 -25.16
C PRO A 45 5.39 -3.34 -25.97
N THR A 46 4.40 -4.15 -26.38
CA THR A 46 3.16 -3.71 -27.05
C THR A 46 1.93 -3.76 -26.12
N ASP A 47 2.09 -4.24 -24.89
CA ASP A 47 1.05 -4.26 -23.86
C ASP A 47 0.94 -2.88 -23.19
N PRO A 48 -0.26 -2.34 -22.90
CA PRO A 48 -0.40 -1.05 -22.24
C PRO A 48 0.29 -0.98 -20.85
N SER A 49 0.44 -2.12 -20.18
CA SER A 49 1.10 -2.26 -18.88
C SER A 49 2.57 -2.71 -18.97
N ALA A 50 3.22 -2.55 -20.13
CA ALA A 50 4.63 -2.89 -20.36
C ALA A 50 5.57 -2.33 -19.28
N PHE A 51 6.41 -3.20 -18.70
CA PHE A 51 7.36 -2.80 -17.68
C PHE A 51 8.48 -1.93 -18.27
N THR A 52 8.90 -0.91 -17.52
CA THR A 52 9.84 0.12 -17.99
C THR A 52 11.19 -0.01 -17.30
N ASN A 53 12.28 0.23 -18.02
CA ASN A 53 13.61 0.27 -17.42
C ASN A 53 13.66 1.32 -16.28
N PRO A 54 14.40 1.06 -15.18
CA PRO A 54 14.64 2.08 -14.16
C PRO A 54 15.20 3.37 -14.78
N PRO A 55 14.81 4.56 -14.30
CA PRO A 55 15.34 5.82 -14.81
C PRO A 55 16.86 5.88 -14.72
N ALA A 56 17.51 6.40 -15.78
CA ALA A 56 18.98 6.50 -15.84
C ALA A 56 19.57 7.45 -14.79
N ASP A 57 18.77 8.41 -14.31
CA ASP A 57 19.01 9.18 -13.09
C ASP A 57 17.79 8.99 -12.17
N PRO A 58 17.86 8.11 -11.16
CA PRO A 58 16.77 7.89 -10.21
C PRO A 58 16.44 9.14 -9.39
N LYS A 59 17.42 10.00 -9.10
CA LYS A 59 17.20 11.22 -8.29
C LYS A 59 16.41 12.26 -9.09
N ALA A 60 16.81 12.52 -10.33
CA ALA A 60 16.06 13.41 -11.22
C ALA A 60 14.66 12.87 -11.53
N ALA A 61 14.46 11.55 -11.54
CA ALA A 61 13.14 10.94 -11.70
C ALA A 61 12.24 11.13 -10.47
N LEU A 62 12.78 11.00 -9.25
CA LEU A 62 12.06 11.29 -8.00
C LEU A 62 11.70 12.79 -7.91
N GLU A 63 12.64 13.69 -8.24
CA GLU A 63 12.40 15.14 -8.33
C GLU A 63 11.41 15.54 -9.44
N ALA A 64 11.20 14.68 -10.44
CA ALA A 64 10.21 14.92 -11.50
C ALA A 64 8.79 14.61 -11.05
N LEU A 65 8.58 13.68 -10.11
CA LEU A 65 7.25 13.33 -9.59
C LEU A 65 6.53 14.54 -8.97
N GLU A 66 7.28 15.38 -8.26
CA GLU A 66 6.80 16.64 -7.63
C GLU A 66 6.19 17.65 -8.63
N ARG A 67 6.46 17.47 -9.93
CA ARG A 67 6.03 18.37 -11.02
C ARG A 67 4.92 17.77 -11.88
N LEU A 68 4.49 16.54 -11.57
CA LEU A 68 3.36 15.89 -12.22
C LEU A 68 2.04 16.20 -11.48
N PRO A 69 0.88 16.17 -12.16
CA PRO A 69 -0.41 16.19 -11.49
C PRO A 69 -0.56 15.03 -10.49
N GLN A 70 -1.50 15.15 -9.54
CA GLN A 70 -1.83 14.07 -8.62
C GLN A 70 -2.30 12.81 -9.37
N ALA A 71 -1.86 11.63 -8.95
CA ALA A 71 -2.10 10.37 -9.66
C ALA A 71 -3.58 9.91 -9.66
N ASN A 72 -4.38 10.43 -8.74
CA ASN A 72 -5.83 10.25 -8.63
C ASN A 72 -6.63 11.38 -9.33
N GLN A 73 -6.00 12.34 -10.04
CA GLN A 73 -6.69 13.49 -10.66
C GLN A 73 -7.90 13.09 -11.54
N GLY A 74 -7.85 11.93 -12.20
CA GLY A 74 -8.96 11.41 -13.00
C GLY A 74 -10.26 11.21 -12.22
N ALA A 75 -10.18 10.94 -10.91
CA ALA A 75 -11.33 10.80 -10.00
C ALA A 75 -12.05 12.13 -9.71
N LEU A 76 -11.43 13.26 -10.03
CA LEU A 76 -11.93 14.61 -9.76
C LEU A 76 -12.30 15.35 -11.07
N ALA A 77 -12.63 14.63 -12.13
CA ALA A 77 -13.04 15.22 -13.41
C ALA A 77 -14.38 15.96 -13.29
N LEU A 78 -14.42 17.18 -13.84
CA LEU A 78 -15.53 18.12 -13.78
C LEU A 78 -16.02 18.53 -15.19
N PRO A 79 -17.17 19.21 -15.30
CA PRO A 79 -17.74 19.58 -16.59
C PRO A 79 -16.80 20.44 -17.45
N ASN A 80 -16.84 20.25 -18.76
CA ASN A 80 -16.03 20.94 -19.77
C ASN A 80 -14.52 20.60 -19.75
N GLY A 81 -14.13 19.45 -19.17
CA GLY A 81 -12.73 19.01 -19.15
C GLY A 81 -11.85 19.72 -18.11
N VAL A 82 -12.48 20.32 -17.11
CA VAL A 82 -11.82 20.83 -15.89
C VAL A 82 -11.55 19.65 -14.95
N PHE A 83 -10.50 19.73 -14.14
CA PHE A 83 -10.29 18.84 -13.00
C PHE A 83 -10.40 19.65 -11.70
N GLY A 84 -11.07 19.08 -10.71
CA GLY A 84 -11.16 19.59 -9.36
C GLY A 84 -9.94 19.24 -8.51
N ASP A 85 -10.12 19.38 -7.21
CA ASP A 85 -9.12 19.23 -6.16
C ASP A 85 -9.69 18.45 -4.94
N ARG A 86 -8.88 18.24 -3.90
CA ARG A 86 -9.33 17.64 -2.63
C ARG A 86 -10.46 18.41 -1.92
N ASN A 87 -10.78 19.64 -2.33
CA ASN A 87 -11.91 20.42 -1.79
C ASN A 87 -13.20 20.26 -2.60
N THR A 88 -13.13 19.75 -3.82
CA THR A 88 -14.30 19.53 -4.69
C THR A 88 -15.32 18.58 -4.05
N PRO A 89 -14.95 17.44 -3.43
CA PRO A 89 -15.88 16.61 -2.67
C PRO A 89 -16.30 17.19 -1.31
N ARG A 90 -15.79 18.38 -0.93
CA ARG A 90 -16.12 19.05 0.35
C ARG A 90 -17.15 20.18 0.18
N ALA A 91 -17.63 20.43 -1.05
CA ALA A 91 -18.53 21.54 -1.37
C ALA A 91 -19.83 21.53 -0.54
N ASP A 92 -20.43 20.35 -0.33
CA ASP A 92 -21.68 20.17 0.42
C ASP A 92 -21.46 19.92 1.93
N ASN A 93 -20.29 20.27 2.50
CA ASN A 93 -20.02 20.02 3.92
C ASN A 93 -20.78 20.99 4.84
N VAL A 94 -21.60 20.43 5.73
CA VAL A 94 -22.46 21.18 6.66
C VAL A 94 -21.71 21.91 7.79
N LEU A 95 -20.44 21.59 8.04
CA LEU A 95 -19.57 22.22 9.04
C LEU A 95 -18.19 22.58 8.46
N PRO A 96 -18.13 23.57 7.53
CA PRO A 96 -16.86 24.08 6.99
C PRO A 96 -16.01 24.71 8.10
N PRO A 97 -14.68 24.91 7.90
CA PRO A 97 -13.76 25.33 8.97
C PRO A 97 -14.18 26.57 9.78
N ALA A 98 -14.84 27.55 9.15
CA ALA A 98 -15.35 28.75 9.81
C ALA A 98 -16.54 28.50 10.78
N ALA A 99 -17.22 27.35 10.65
CA ALA A 99 -18.34 26.93 11.51
C ALA A 99 -17.91 25.93 12.61
N GLN A 100 -16.63 25.57 12.68
CA GLN A 100 -16.13 24.58 13.63
C GLN A 100 -16.01 25.14 15.06
N THR A 101 -16.49 24.36 16.04
CA THR A 101 -16.79 24.86 17.39
C THR A 101 -15.96 24.23 18.51
N SER A 102 -15.38 23.05 18.30
CA SER A 102 -14.67 22.25 19.32
C SER A 102 -13.17 22.06 18.99
N PHE A 103 -12.42 21.53 19.95
CA PHE A 103 -11.12 20.85 19.74
C PHE A 103 -11.13 19.39 20.21
N ASN A 104 -12.19 18.98 20.93
CA ASN A 104 -12.45 17.62 21.39
C ASN A 104 -13.47 16.95 20.45
N TYR A 105 -13.69 15.64 20.63
CA TYR A 105 -14.76 14.82 20.04
C TYR A 105 -16.16 15.48 20.08
N PRO A 106 -17.00 15.31 19.04
CA PRO A 106 -16.60 14.98 17.67
C PRO A 106 -15.60 16.01 17.15
N THR A 107 -14.46 15.61 16.60
CA THR A 107 -13.32 16.54 16.47
C THR A 107 -13.66 17.76 15.61
N ASN A 108 -13.72 18.91 16.28
CA ASN A 108 -14.15 20.23 15.81
C ASN A 108 -15.66 20.45 15.54
N GLY A 109 -16.50 19.42 15.72
CA GLY A 109 -17.96 19.50 15.65
C GLY A 109 -18.65 19.91 16.96
N LYS A 110 -19.92 19.54 17.10
CA LYS A 110 -20.75 19.64 18.33
C LYS A 110 -21.10 18.22 18.82
N PRO A 111 -21.45 18.02 20.10
CA PRO A 111 -21.97 16.74 20.61
C PRO A 111 -23.16 16.21 19.79
N SER A 112 -23.13 14.91 19.46
CA SER A 112 -24.14 14.27 18.61
C SER A 112 -25.50 14.14 19.33
N PRO A 113 -26.61 14.69 18.79
CA PRO A 113 -27.92 14.64 19.45
C PRO A 113 -28.53 13.23 19.42
N LEU A 114 -28.96 12.69 20.56
CA LEU A 114 -29.44 11.30 20.64
C LEU A 114 -30.89 11.06 20.17
N PHE A 115 -31.68 12.11 19.88
CA PHE A 115 -33.10 12.02 19.47
C PHE A 115 -34.02 11.18 20.40
N GLY A 116 -33.66 11.02 21.67
CA GLY A 116 -34.39 10.16 22.60
C GLY A 116 -34.10 8.66 22.43
N ALA A 117 -33.05 8.28 21.69
CA ALA A 117 -32.45 6.96 21.79
C ALA A 117 -31.94 6.71 23.22
N LEU A 118 -32.03 5.46 23.68
CA LEU A 118 -31.61 5.04 25.02
C LEU A 118 -30.68 3.82 24.91
N PRO A 119 -29.62 3.74 25.74
CA PRO A 119 -28.74 2.57 25.79
C PRO A 119 -29.51 1.25 25.91
N TYR A 120 -29.10 0.27 25.12
CA TYR A 120 -29.53 -1.13 25.12
C TYR A 120 -31.01 -1.38 24.77
N THR A 121 -31.75 -0.34 24.37
CA THR A 121 -33.17 -0.46 23.98
C THR A 121 -33.42 -1.07 22.60
N GLN A 122 -32.38 -1.27 21.77
CA GLN A 122 -32.46 -2.02 20.51
C GLN A 122 -31.63 -3.32 20.56
N GLN A 123 -32.12 -4.39 19.92
CA GLN A 123 -31.37 -5.63 19.68
C GLN A 123 -30.25 -5.39 18.65
N LEU A 124 -29.09 -6.00 18.88
CA LEU A 124 -27.96 -6.05 17.95
C LEU A 124 -28.35 -6.77 16.65
N LEU A 125 -28.09 -6.12 15.52
CA LEU A 125 -28.11 -6.74 14.20
C LEU A 125 -26.87 -7.62 14.04
N LEU A 126 -27.09 -8.92 13.91
CA LEU A 126 -26.06 -9.84 13.44
C LEU A 126 -25.89 -9.69 11.93
N PHE A 127 -24.66 -9.96 11.47
CA PHE A 127 -24.26 -9.77 10.09
C PHE A 127 -25.10 -10.57 9.08
N GLU A 128 -25.39 -9.95 7.94
CA GLU A 128 -26.10 -10.51 6.79
C GLU A 128 -25.07 -11.06 5.78
N GLU A 129 -25.10 -12.36 5.52
CA GLU A 129 -24.18 -13.01 4.58
C GLU A 129 -24.45 -12.57 3.14
N PHE A 130 -23.40 -12.40 2.32
CA PHE A 130 -23.60 -12.13 0.88
C PHE A 130 -24.26 -13.30 0.14
N GLY A 131 -23.96 -14.53 0.53
CA GLY A 131 -24.24 -15.75 -0.24
C GLY A 131 -23.37 -15.85 -1.50
N THR A 132 -22.57 -16.90 -1.60
CA THR A 132 -21.79 -17.21 -2.80
C THR A 132 -22.59 -18.18 -3.69
N GLU A 133 -22.56 -17.95 -5.01
CA GLU A 133 -23.07 -18.89 -6.00
C GLU A 133 -21.93 -19.56 -6.76
N LYS A 134 -22.21 -20.66 -7.45
CA LYS A 134 -21.20 -21.36 -8.27
C LYS A 134 -21.00 -20.58 -9.56
N LEU A 135 -19.76 -20.18 -9.85
CA LEU A 135 -19.43 -19.56 -11.12
C LEU A 135 -19.67 -20.55 -12.26
N ASP A 136 -20.66 -20.28 -13.11
CA ASP A 136 -21.11 -21.20 -14.16
C ASP A 136 -21.06 -20.56 -15.56
N PRO A 137 -20.09 -20.94 -16.42
CA PRO A 137 -19.94 -20.40 -17.76
C PRO A 137 -21.03 -20.86 -18.74
N THR A 138 -21.99 -21.68 -18.32
CA THR A 138 -23.12 -22.11 -19.16
C THR A 138 -24.38 -21.25 -18.98
N LEU A 139 -24.36 -20.30 -18.05
CA LEU A 139 -25.47 -19.35 -17.85
C LEU A 139 -25.63 -18.42 -19.07
N PRO A 140 -26.87 -18.19 -19.55
CA PRO A 140 -27.12 -17.22 -20.61
C PRO A 140 -26.94 -15.79 -20.11
N ALA A 141 -26.68 -14.86 -21.03
CA ALA A 141 -26.61 -13.43 -20.70
C ALA A 141 -27.90 -12.96 -20.00
N PRO A 142 -27.81 -12.27 -18.84
CA PRO A 142 -28.96 -11.85 -18.06
C PRO A 142 -29.72 -10.69 -18.75
N PRO A 143 -31.05 -10.61 -18.60
CA PRO A 143 -31.88 -9.63 -19.31
C PRO A 143 -31.78 -8.19 -18.81
N LEU A 144 -31.29 -7.95 -17.58
CA LEU A 144 -31.08 -6.61 -17.03
C LEU A 144 -29.59 -6.29 -16.98
N THR A 145 -29.20 -5.17 -17.59
CA THR A 145 -27.90 -4.52 -17.38
C THR A 145 -27.84 -3.86 -16.01
N PHE A 146 -26.65 -3.43 -15.58
CA PHE A 146 -26.50 -2.60 -14.38
C PHE A 146 -27.39 -1.34 -14.51
N PRO A 147 -28.30 -1.07 -13.56
CA PRO A 147 -29.34 -0.06 -13.74
C PRO A 147 -28.79 1.36 -13.66
N LEU A 148 -29.42 2.27 -14.40
CA LEU A 148 -29.05 3.69 -14.46
C LEU A 148 -29.47 4.44 -13.18
N PRO A 149 -28.77 5.53 -12.79
CA PRO A 149 -29.24 6.44 -11.77
C PRO A 149 -30.54 7.12 -12.22
N THR A 150 -31.39 7.45 -11.26
CA THR A 150 -32.73 8.03 -11.52
C THR A 150 -33.07 9.05 -10.44
N VAL A 151 -33.86 10.08 -10.77
CA VAL A 151 -34.43 10.95 -9.73
C VAL A 151 -35.48 10.19 -8.93
N GLY A 152 -35.55 10.46 -7.63
CA GLY A 152 -36.48 9.79 -6.71
C GLY A 152 -36.64 10.53 -5.38
N PRO A 153 -37.54 10.08 -4.50
CA PRO A 153 -37.77 10.75 -3.22
C PRO A 153 -36.54 10.65 -2.30
N ALA A 154 -36.17 11.79 -1.72
CA ALA A 154 -35.28 11.82 -0.56
C ALA A 154 -35.95 11.12 0.64
N PRO A 155 -35.20 10.45 1.54
CA PRO A 155 -33.73 10.44 1.63
C PRO A 155 -32.99 9.42 0.73
N GLN A 156 -33.68 8.50 0.04
CA GLN A 156 -33.04 7.39 -0.68
C GLN A 156 -32.48 7.75 -2.07
N GLN A 157 -32.97 8.82 -2.69
CA GLN A 157 -32.53 9.31 -4.00
C GLN A 157 -32.58 10.85 -4.03
N ASP A 158 -31.90 11.50 -4.98
CA ASP A 158 -32.03 12.94 -5.21
C ASP A 158 -33.29 13.21 -6.06
N PRO A 159 -34.20 14.12 -5.64
CA PRO A 159 -35.45 14.37 -6.36
C PRO A 159 -35.32 15.28 -7.58
N ASN A 160 -34.16 15.92 -7.79
CA ASN A 160 -33.95 16.98 -8.77
C ASN A 160 -32.85 16.68 -9.80
N SER A 161 -31.83 15.89 -9.44
CA SER A 161 -30.66 15.62 -10.30
C SER A 161 -30.31 14.14 -10.43
N VAL A 162 -30.24 13.66 -11.67
CA VAL A 162 -29.82 12.28 -11.98
C VAL A 162 -28.35 12.05 -11.61
N ALA A 163 -27.47 13.01 -11.89
CA ALA A 163 -26.04 12.90 -11.59
C ALA A 163 -25.75 12.84 -10.08
N ARG A 164 -26.65 13.38 -9.24
CA ARG A 164 -26.53 13.40 -7.77
C ARG A 164 -27.28 12.26 -7.07
N SER A 165 -27.82 11.31 -7.83
CA SER A 165 -28.68 10.22 -7.37
C SER A 165 -28.10 8.84 -7.69
N ALA A 166 -28.68 7.81 -7.08
CA ALA A 166 -28.39 6.40 -7.31
C ALA A 166 -29.50 5.71 -8.16
N PRO A 167 -29.30 4.45 -8.61
CA PRO A 167 -30.37 3.63 -9.17
C PRO A 167 -31.47 3.34 -8.13
N SER A 168 -32.73 3.22 -8.57
CA SER A 168 -33.82 2.98 -7.62
C SER A 168 -33.72 1.61 -6.95
N ASN A 169 -34.11 1.56 -5.66
CA ASN A 169 -33.97 0.37 -4.81
C ASN A 169 -34.43 -0.91 -5.50
N ALA A 170 -35.60 -0.89 -6.16
CA ALA A 170 -36.19 -2.06 -6.80
C ALA A 170 -35.47 -2.49 -8.09
N ALA A 171 -34.90 -1.55 -8.86
CA ALA A 171 -34.14 -1.86 -10.07
C ALA A 171 -32.78 -2.50 -9.71
N LEU A 172 -32.09 -1.96 -8.71
CA LEU A 172 -30.84 -2.51 -8.19
C LEU A 172 -31.05 -3.92 -7.63
N ASP A 173 -32.08 -4.10 -6.79
CA ASP A 173 -32.48 -5.40 -6.25
C ASP A 173 -32.95 -6.41 -7.32
N ALA A 174 -33.50 -5.96 -8.46
CA ALA A 174 -33.85 -6.83 -9.57
C ALA A 174 -32.61 -7.30 -10.34
N PHE A 175 -31.67 -6.38 -10.59
CA PHE A 175 -30.39 -6.67 -11.22
C PHE A 175 -29.53 -7.65 -10.40
N MET A 176 -29.40 -7.40 -9.09
CA MET A 176 -28.57 -8.20 -8.20
C MET A 176 -29.12 -9.62 -7.94
N ARG A 177 -30.42 -9.87 -8.17
CA ARG A 177 -31.05 -11.21 -8.05
C ARG A 177 -30.90 -12.11 -9.28
N GLN A 178 -30.36 -11.61 -10.39
CA GLN A 178 -30.08 -12.46 -11.56
C GLN A 178 -28.92 -13.40 -11.22
N PRO A 179 -28.90 -14.67 -11.64
CA PRO A 179 -27.78 -15.57 -11.35
C PRO A 179 -26.53 -15.24 -12.17
N GLY A 180 -25.37 -15.41 -11.57
CA GLY A 180 -24.05 -15.37 -12.21
C GLY A 180 -23.60 -14.02 -12.75
N LEU A 181 -22.44 -14.00 -13.42
CA LEU A 181 -21.76 -12.79 -13.86
C LEU A 181 -21.82 -12.62 -15.39
N TYR A 182 -22.16 -11.40 -15.82
CA TYR A 182 -22.08 -10.99 -17.22
C TYR A 182 -21.47 -9.58 -17.34
N PRO A 183 -20.50 -9.37 -18.25
CA PRO A 183 -19.78 -10.37 -19.05
C PRO A 183 -19.09 -11.43 -18.17
N PHE A 184 -18.90 -12.65 -18.67
CA PHE A 184 -18.24 -13.71 -17.88
C PHE A 184 -16.78 -13.29 -17.57
N PRO A 185 -16.30 -13.43 -16.33
CA PRO A 185 -14.97 -12.97 -15.94
C PRO A 185 -13.84 -13.73 -16.65
N SER A 186 -12.68 -13.09 -16.80
CA SER A 186 -11.50 -13.67 -17.45
C SER A 186 -10.20 -13.19 -16.82
N GLU A 187 -9.10 -13.88 -17.12
CA GLU A 187 -7.71 -13.44 -16.84
C GLU A 187 -7.53 -11.93 -17.09
N PHE A 188 -8.02 -11.43 -18.22
CA PHE A 188 -7.91 -10.02 -18.63
C PHE A 188 -9.18 -9.22 -18.31
N SER A 189 -8.98 -7.92 -18.06
CA SER A 189 -10.04 -6.92 -17.90
C SER A 189 -10.87 -6.75 -19.16
N ASN A 190 -12.20 -6.70 -19.06
CA ASN A 190 -13.05 -6.43 -20.22
C ASN A 190 -13.08 -4.94 -20.61
N VAL A 191 -12.28 -4.60 -21.63
CA VAL A 191 -12.22 -3.27 -22.26
C VAL A 191 -13.14 -3.11 -23.49
N LEU A 192 -13.93 -4.13 -23.83
CA LEU A 192 -14.84 -4.12 -24.98
C LEU A 192 -16.21 -3.57 -24.60
N ASP A 193 -16.78 -4.12 -23.52
CA ASP A 193 -18.01 -3.65 -22.89
C ASP A 193 -17.84 -2.21 -22.37
N ARG A 194 -18.89 -1.41 -22.52
CA ARG A 194 -18.89 0.01 -22.15
C ARG A 194 -19.75 0.24 -20.92
N ASN A 195 -19.32 1.20 -20.09
CA ASN A 195 -20.07 1.63 -18.92
C ASN A 195 -21.52 1.99 -19.34
N PRO A 196 -22.56 1.30 -18.80
CA PRO A 196 -23.95 1.54 -19.20
C PRO A 196 -24.44 2.95 -18.85
N TRP A 197 -23.80 3.64 -17.91
CA TRP A 197 -24.13 5.01 -17.49
C TRP A 197 -23.51 6.07 -18.41
N LYS A 198 -22.84 5.67 -19.50
CA LYS A 198 -22.12 6.57 -20.43
C LYS A 198 -22.90 7.83 -20.80
N ALA A 199 -24.20 7.71 -21.09
CA ALA A 199 -25.01 8.87 -21.48
C ALA A 199 -25.15 9.92 -20.35
N GLN A 200 -25.30 9.48 -19.09
CA GLN A 200 -25.40 10.35 -17.92
C GLN A 200 -24.03 10.95 -17.55
N ILE A 201 -22.94 10.22 -17.80
CA ILE A 201 -21.56 10.69 -17.62
C ILE A 201 -21.20 11.76 -18.66
N GLU A 202 -21.59 11.56 -19.93
CA GLU A 202 -21.37 12.52 -21.01
C GLU A 202 -22.17 13.82 -20.83
N ASP A 203 -23.41 13.71 -20.32
CA ASP A 203 -24.27 14.84 -19.94
C ASP A 203 -23.67 15.64 -18.78
N PHE A 204 -23.25 14.97 -17.69
CA PHE A 204 -22.59 15.61 -16.56
C PHE A 204 -21.26 16.27 -16.95
N LEU A 205 -20.36 15.56 -17.63
CA LEU A 205 -19.04 16.08 -18.01
C LEU A 205 -19.09 17.10 -19.16
N ASN A 206 -20.24 17.26 -19.84
CA ASN A 206 -20.40 18.02 -21.08
C ASN A 206 -19.31 17.67 -22.12
N ARG A 207 -19.09 16.37 -22.36
CA ARG A 207 -17.92 15.86 -23.11
C ARG A 207 -18.28 14.58 -23.86
N TYR A 208 -17.88 14.49 -25.13
CA TYR A 208 -18.13 13.34 -26.01
C TYR A 208 -16.88 12.98 -26.85
N PRO A 209 -16.67 11.71 -27.22
CA PRO A 209 -17.29 10.50 -26.69
C PRO A 209 -16.50 9.96 -25.47
N VAL A 210 -17.17 9.67 -24.36
CA VAL A 210 -16.52 9.08 -23.18
C VAL A 210 -16.17 7.61 -23.45
N GLY A 211 -14.90 7.24 -23.22
CA GLY A 211 -14.36 5.91 -23.55
C GLY A 211 -14.78 4.78 -22.61
N SER A 212 -15.19 5.12 -21.38
CA SER A 212 -15.40 4.26 -20.20
C SER A 212 -15.69 2.77 -20.48
N PRO A 213 -14.76 1.86 -20.18
CA PRO A 213 -15.06 0.42 -20.14
C PRO A 213 -16.01 0.10 -18.99
N ALA A 214 -16.73 -1.02 -19.08
CA ALA A 214 -17.61 -1.48 -18.00
C ALA A 214 -16.82 -2.04 -16.79
N GLU A 215 -15.68 -2.68 -17.04
CA GLU A 215 -14.74 -3.08 -16.00
C GLU A 215 -13.72 -1.96 -15.76
N GLY A 216 -13.54 -1.56 -14.50
CA GLY A 216 -12.61 -0.51 -14.10
C GLY A 216 -11.18 -0.99 -13.82
N ARG A 217 -10.95 -2.31 -13.78
CA ARG A 217 -9.62 -2.90 -13.55
C ARG A 217 -8.61 -2.42 -14.61
N PRO A 218 -7.39 -2.01 -14.22
CA PRO A 218 -6.36 -1.59 -15.18
C PRO A 218 -6.09 -2.67 -16.25
N PRO A 219 -5.96 -2.32 -17.54
CA PRO A 219 -5.87 -3.29 -18.61
C PRO A 219 -4.42 -3.66 -18.94
N GLY A 220 -4.21 -4.91 -19.37
CA GLY A 220 -2.90 -5.44 -19.78
C GLY A 220 -2.37 -6.56 -18.87
N LYS A 221 -1.30 -7.22 -19.30
CA LYS A 221 -0.71 -8.40 -18.64
C LYS A 221 -0.06 -8.14 -17.27
N GLY A 222 0.14 -6.87 -16.88
CA GLY A 222 0.59 -6.50 -15.54
C GLY A 222 -0.55 -6.45 -14.51
N TRP A 223 -1.81 -6.48 -14.96
CA TRP A 223 -3.02 -6.39 -14.14
C TRP A 223 -4.06 -7.49 -14.48
N SER A 224 -3.63 -8.48 -15.27
CA SER A 224 -4.34 -9.75 -15.46
C SER A 224 -4.31 -10.59 -14.18
N HIS A 225 -5.36 -11.37 -13.94
CA HIS A 225 -5.43 -12.23 -12.75
C HIS A 225 -4.30 -13.25 -12.72
N GLN A 226 -3.44 -13.16 -11.71
CA GLN A 226 -2.26 -14.02 -11.62
C GLN A 226 -2.68 -15.47 -11.37
N ARG A 227 -2.08 -16.43 -12.08
CA ARG A 227 -2.38 -17.86 -11.92
C ARG A 227 -3.89 -18.14 -12.09
N TRP A 228 -4.48 -17.66 -13.18
CA TRP A 228 -5.92 -17.72 -13.44
C TRP A 228 -6.43 -19.14 -13.66
N ASN A 229 -5.69 -19.99 -14.37
CA ASN A 229 -6.09 -21.36 -14.65
C ASN A 229 -5.79 -22.29 -13.47
N GLU A 230 -4.72 -22.04 -12.71
CA GLU A 230 -4.43 -22.78 -11.47
C GLU A 230 -5.42 -22.44 -10.34
N PHE A 231 -5.66 -21.14 -10.09
CA PHE A 231 -6.63 -20.66 -9.11
C PHE A 231 -7.88 -20.11 -9.81
N PHE A 232 -8.51 -20.95 -10.63
CA PHE A 232 -9.75 -20.60 -11.33
C PHE A 232 -10.90 -20.44 -10.31
N PRO A 233 -11.64 -19.31 -10.31
CA PRO A 233 -12.71 -19.07 -9.35
C PRO A 233 -13.83 -20.13 -9.47
N GLN A 234 -14.06 -20.87 -8.39
CA GLN A 234 -15.06 -21.95 -8.33
C GLN A 234 -16.44 -21.42 -7.89
N VAL A 235 -16.44 -20.31 -7.16
CA VAL A 235 -17.62 -19.58 -6.70
C VAL A 235 -17.45 -18.09 -6.98
N ASP A 236 -18.57 -17.40 -7.12
CA ASP A 236 -18.61 -15.95 -7.20
C ASP A 236 -19.66 -15.36 -6.25
N PHE A 237 -19.54 -14.06 -6.01
CA PHE A 237 -20.67 -13.25 -5.64
C PHE A 237 -20.55 -11.86 -6.25
N LYS A 238 -21.69 -11.19 -6.40
CA LYS A 238 -21.74 -9.77 -6.72
C LYS A 238 -22.28 -8.96 -5.55
N THR A 239 -21.72 -7.77 -5.38
CA THR A 239 -22.17 -6.76 -4.44
C THR A 239 -22.11 -5.37 -5.08
N THR A 240 -22.71 -4.38 -4.44
CA THR A 240 -22.69 -3.01 -4.94
C THR A 240 -22.51 -2.01 -3.82
N GLN A 241 -21.55 -1.10 -3.96
CA GLN A 241 -21.45 0.06 -3.09
C GLN A 241 -22.48 1.08 -3.54
N THR A 242 -23.40 1.43 -2.64
CA THR A 242 -24.48 2.38 -2.93
C THR A 242 -24.96 3.10 -1.68
N GLY A 243 -25.80 4.11 -1.88
CA GLY A 243 -26.33 4.92 -0.80
C GLY A 243 -27.34 4.19 0.10
N ALA A 244 -27.43 4.68 1.33
CA ALA A 244 -28.36 4.23 2.37
C ALA A 244 -29.80 4.01 1.87
N ARG A 245 -30.28 2.76 1.94
CA ARG A 245 -31.60 2.34 1.48
C ARG A 245 -32.23 1.25 2.35
N LEU A 246 -33.54 1.07 2.21
CA LEU A 246 -34.33 0.04 2.90
C LEU A 246 -33.91 -1.37 2.45
N ASN A 247 -33.69 -2.30 3.38
CA ASN A 247 -33.46 -3.70 3.04
C ASN A 247 -34.76 -4.37 2.55
N LEU A 248 -34.72 -4.95 1.36
CA LEU A 248 -35.86 -5.63 0.74
C LEU A 248 -35.78 -7.18 0.82
N GLY A 249 -34.85 -7.73 1.62
CA GLY A 249 -34.60 -9.16 1.70
C GLY A 249 -33.85 -9.68 0.47
N LEU A 250 -32.86 -8.91 -0.01
CA LEU A 250 -32.02 -9.33 -1.14
C LEU A 250 -31.24 -10.60 -0.79
N ARG A 251 -30.64 -10.60 0.40
CA ARG A 251 -29.71 -11.63 0.90
C ARG A 251 -30.34 -12.72 1.77
N ASP A 252 -31.65 -12.68 2.00
CA ASP A 252 -32.37 -13.72 2.79
C ASP A 252 -32.06 -15.15 2.31
N ARG A 253 -31.90 -15.34 1.00
CA ARG A 253 -31.58 -16.62 0.35
C ARG A 253 -30.07 -16.90 0.20
N GLY A 254 -29.23 -15.95 0.59
CA GLY A 254 -27.78 -16.07 0.67
C GLY A 254 -27.27 -16.52 2.05
N GLN A 255 -28.14 -16.55 3.07
CA GLN A 255 -27.77 -17.00 4.41
C GLN A 255 -27.65 -18.54 4.44
N LEU A 256 -26.48 -19.08 4.79
CA LEU A 256 -26.19 -20.51 4.83
C LEU A 256 -27.16 -21.27 5.77
N HIS A 257 -27.52 -20.64 6.89
CA HIS A 257 -28.48 -21.18 7.85
C HIS A 257 -29.96 -21.11 7.40
N ASN A 258 -30.27 -20.43 6.28
CA ASN A 258 -31.60 -20.36 5.62
C ASN A 258 -32.78 -20.01 6.56
N TYR A 259 -32.51 -19.31 7.67
CA TYR A 259 -33.45 -19.12 8.81
C TYR A 259 -34.16 -20.40 9.29
N ALA A 260 -33.54 -21.56 9.10
CA ALA A 260 -34.14 -22.89 9.29
C ALA A 260 -33.40 -23.76 10.32
N VAL A 261 -32.14 -23.44 10.65
CA VAL A 261 -31.31 -24.22 11.58
C VAL A 261 -30.64 -23.36 12.65
N GLY A 262 -30.28 -23.99 13.78
CA GLY A 262 -29.55 -23.34 14.87
C GLY A 262 -30.34 -22.27 15.63
N GLU A 263 -29.64 -21.33 16.24
CA GLU A 263 -30.22 -20.14 16.88
C GLU A 263 -30.89 -19.18 15.88
N PHE A 264 -30.71 -19.40 14.58
CA PHE A 264 -31.42 -18.71 13.49
C PHE A 264 -32.70 -19.43 13.03
N ALA A 265 -33.09 -20.55 13.66
CA ALA A 265 -34.35 -21.26 13.39
C ALA A 265 -35.52 -20.76 14.27
N PRO A 266 -36.79 -21.07 13.93
CA PRO A 266 -37.95 -20.80 14.78
C PRO A 266 -37.75 -21.28 16.24
N GLY A 267 -37.66 -20.33 17.17
CA GLY A 267 -37.42 -20.58 18.61
C GLY A 267 -35.97 -20.33 19.08
N GLY A 268 -35.03 -20.13 18.15
CA GLY A 268 -33.67 -19.67 18.43
C GLY A 268 -33.59 -18.17 18.76
N LEU A 269 -32.45 -17.73 19.29
CA LEU A 269 -32.24 -16.35 19.76
C LEU A 269 -32.24 -15.29 18.64
N TYR A 270 -31.90 -15.68 17.40
CA TYR A 270 -31.56 -14.76 16.29
C TYR A 270 -32.51 -14.85 15.09
N TYR A 271 -33.47 -15.78 15.11
CA TYR A 271 -34.52 -15.89 14.08
C TYR A 271 -35.36 -14.61 13.96
N GLN A 272 -35.56 -13.89 15.08
CA GLN A 272 -36.05 -12.52 15.06
C GLN A 272 -34.85 -11.58 14.89
N THR A 273 -34.60 -11.10 13.67
CA THR A 273 -33.32 -10.44 13.31
C THR A 273 -33.15 -9.04 13.90
N SER A 274 -34.25 -8.34 14.18
CA SER A 274 -34.30 -7.00 14.78
C SER A 274 -35.50 -6.85 15.71
N ASP A 275 -35.66 -5.72 16.40
CA ASP A 275 -36.87 -5.44 17.19
C ASP A 275 -38.10 -5.05 16.34
N ILE A 276 -37.99 -5.03 15.00
CA ILE A 276 -39.12 -4.74 14.09
C ILE A 276 -40.01 -5.99 13.95
N PRO A 277 -41.32 -5.95 14.27
CA PRO A 277 -42.18 -7.15 14.32
C PRO A 277 -42.34 -7.95 13.01
N THR A 278 -41.89 -7.43 11.87
CA THR A 278 -41.96 -8.11 10.56
C THR A 278 -40.66 -8.82 10.16
N THR A 279 -39.56 -8.68 10.93
CA THR A 279 -38.24 -9.24 10.57
C THR A 279 -38.00 -10.62 11.20
N THR A 280 -39.03 -11.46 11.18
CA THR A 280 -39.00 -12.85 11.63
C THR A 280 -38.55 -13.74 10.47
N GLY A 281 -37.34 -14.30 10.53
CA GLY A 281 -36.77 -15.13 9.47
C GLY A 281 -36.39 -14.37 8.20
N THR A 282 -36.08 -13.07 8.31
CA THR A 282 -35.72 -12.18 7.18
C THR A 282 -35.06 -10.90 7.70
N THR A 283 -34.24 -10.24 6.86
CA THR A 283 -33.75 -8.87 7.07
C THR A 283 -34.67 -7.80 6.46
N ARG A 284 -35.69 -8.22 5.70
CA ARG A 284 -36.59 -7.33 4.96
C ARG A 284 -37.36 -6.38 5.86
N GLY A 285 -37.26 -5.08 5.58
CA GLY A 285 -37.91 -4.01 6.32
C GLY A 285 -37.00 -3.30 7.32
N ILE A 286 -35.76 -3.75 7.52
CA ILE A 286 -34.74 -3.00 8.27
C ILE A 286 -34.32 -1.77 7.45
N ASP A 287 -34.40 -0.59 8.07
CA ASP A 287 -33.94 0.68 7.49
C ASP A 287 -32.61 1.15 8.09
N THR A 288 -31.94 2.06 7.39
CA THR A 288 -30.59 2.54 7.70
C THR A 288 -30.59 3.59 8.82
N ARG A 289 -30.86 3.15 10.05
CA ARG A 289 -30.80 3.98 11.28
C ARG A 289 -29.82 3.41 12.28
N PHE A 290 -29.13 4.29 13.00
CA PHE A 290 -28.27 3.88 14.12
C PHE A 290 -29.06 3.51 15.38
N HIS A 291 -30.32 3.96 15.51
CA HIS A 291 -31.30 3.52 16.52
C HIS A 291 -32.72 3.85 16.01
N PRO A 292 -33.78 3.07 16.34
CA PRO A 292 -35.15 3.34 15.88
C PRO A 292 -35.69 4.76 16.13
N ASN A 293 -35.24 5.43 17.20
CA ASN A 293 -35.65 6.81 17.53
C ASN A 293 -34.83 7.87 16.76
N MET A 294 -33.76 7.50 16.07
CA MET A 294 -32.92 8.41 15.28
C MET A 294 -33.44 8.57 13.84
N PRO A 295 -33.10 9.67 13.16
CA PRO A 295 -33.38 9.87 11.74
C PRO A 295 -32.79 8.77 10.83
N LEU A 296 -33.48 8.55 9.71
CA LEU A 296 -33.00 7.68 8.62
C LEU A 296 -31.82 8.36 7.92
N GLN A 297 -30.77 7.60 7.59
CA GLN A 297 -29.62 8.12 6.87
C GLN A 297 -29.94 8.42 5.40
N ASN A 298 -29.43 9.55 4.90
CA ASN A 298 -29.48 9.95 3.51
C ASN A 298 -28.52 9.13 2.64
N HIS A 299 -28.91 8.84 1.41
CA HIS A 299 -28.10 8.11 0.43
C HIS A 299 -26.73 8.74 0.14
N ASN A 300 -26.53 10.03 0.40
CA ASN A 300 -25.25 10.71 0.27
C ASN A 300 -24.44 10.77 1.58
N SER A 301 -25.07 10.54 2.74
CA SER A 301 -24.40 10.57 4.05
C SER A 301 -23.75 9.23 4.42
N LEU A 302 -24.43 8.11 4.17
CA LEU A 302 -23.98 6.75 4.50
C LEU A 302 -23.97 5.89 3.23
N TRP A 303 -22.85 5.22 2.95
CA TRP A 303 -22.64 4.34 1.80
C TRP A 303 -22.16 2.97 2.29
N THR A 304 -22.93 1.92 2.08
CA THR A 304 -22.57 0.55 2.52
C THR A 304 -22.72 -0.46 1.39
N PHE A 305 -22.17 -1.65 1.59
CA PHE A 305 -22.37 -2.78 0.69
C PHE A 305 -23.85 -3.18 0.62
N ASP A 306 -24.35 -3.27 -0.61
CA ASP A 306 -25.76 -3.27 -1.02
C ASP A 306 -26.60 -2.08 -0.51
N GLY A 307 -26.02 -1.10 0.19
CA GLY A 307 -26.67 0.10 0.75
C GLY A 307 -27.58 -0.16 1.95
N THR A 308 -27.57 -1.37 2.52
CA THR A 308 -28.55 -1.82 3.53
C THR A 308 -27.90 -2.24 4.84
N PHE A 309 -28.69 -2.22 5.92
CA PHE A 309 -28.40 -2.97 7.15
C PHE A 309 -29.15 -4.33 7.14
N PRO A 310 -28.67 -5.37 7.83
CA PRO A 310 -27.44 -5.46 8.63
C PRO A 310 -26.14 -5.25 7.83
N PRO A 311 -24.99 -4.97 8.50
CA PRO A 311 -23.69 -5.00 7.82
C PRO A 311 -23.41 -6.38 7.22
N LYS A 312 -22.62 -6.41 6.15
CA LYS A 312 -22.40 -7.59 5.32
C LYS A 312 -21.25 -8.46 5.82
N LEU A 313 -21.38 -9.77 5.66
CA LEU A 313 -20.36 -10.78 5.95
C LEU A 313 -20.09 -11.62 4.69
N LEU A 314 -18.82 -11.87 4.40
CA LEU A 314 -18.42 -12.94 3.50
C LEU A 314 -18.00 -14.17 4.30
N MET A 315 -18.52 -15.34 3.94
CA MET A 315 -18.04 -16.62 4.45
C MET A 315 -17.18 -17.29 3.38
N ALA A 316 -15.89 -17.42 3.69
CA ALA A 316 -14.85 -17.91 2.82
C ALA A 316 -14.33 -19.28 3.29
N ARG A 317 -13.71 -20.04 2.40
CA ARG A 317 -13.13 -21.36 2.72
C ARG A 317 -11.76 -21.52 2.07
N LEU A 318 -10.76 -21.91 2.86
CA LEU A 318 -9.43 -22.19 2.32
C LEU A 318 -9.49 -23.36 1.31
N GLY A 319 -8.88 -23.17 0.15
CA GLY A 319 -8.90 -24.10 -0.98
C GLY A 319 -9.98 -23.85 -2.05
N GLN A 320 -10.85 -22.87 -1.87
CA GLN A 320 -11.92 -22.54 -2.81
C GLN A 320 -11.75 -21.11 -3.37
N PRO A 321 -11.02 -20.93 -4.50
CA PRO A 321 -10.89 -19.64 -5.16
C PRO A 321 -12.24 -19.00 -5.45
N LEU A 322 -12.33 -17.70 -5.17
CA LEU A 322 -13.56 -16.90 -5.21
C LEU A 322 -13.36 -15.64 -6.05
N LEU A 323 -14.42 -15.18 -6.73
CA LEU A 323 -14.45 -13.89 -7.40
C LEU A 323 -15.58 -13.00 -6.85
N MET A 324 -15.24 -11.80 -6.40
CA MET A 324 -16.18 -10.73 -6.07
C MET A 324 -16.30 -9.78 -7.26
N ARG A 325 -17.49 -9.64 -7.85
CA ARG A 325 -17.79 -8.51 -8.74
C ARG A 325 -18.40 -7.37 -7.96
N HIS A 326 -17.62 -6.29 -7.77
CA HIS A 326 -18.04 -5.12 -7.03
C HIS A 326 -18.55 -4.03 -8.00
N TYR A 327 -19.85 -3.71 -7.96
CA TYR A 327 -20.48 -2.69 -8.80
C TYR A 327 -20.57 -1.32 -8.09
N ASN A 328 -20.14 -0.24 -8.74
CA ASN A 328 -20.23 1.11 -8.20
C ASN A 328 -21.56 1.78 -8.57
N ALA A 329 -22.48 1.88 -7.61
CA ALA A 329 -23.79 2.53 -7.72
C ALA A 329 -23.88 3.81 -6.88
N LEU A 330 -22.77 4.55 -6.75
CA LEU A 330 -22.71 5.89 -6.15
C LEU A 330 -23.07 6.98 -7.19
N PRO A 331 -23.34 8.23 -6.77
CA PRO A 331 -23.60 9.33 -7.70
C PRO A 331 -22.46 9.67 -8.67
N ILE A 332 -22.79 10.23 -9.83
CA ILE A 332 -21.83 10.68 -10.85
C ILE A 332 -21.18 12.03 -10.48
N ASP A 333 -21.88 12.89 -9.72
CA ASP A 333 -21.33 14.12 -9.17
C ASP A 333 -20.43 13.82 -7.95
N PRO A 334 -19.11 14.12 -7.98
CA PRO A 334 -18.21 13.85 -6.85
C PRO A 334 -18.54 14.70 -5.59
N ALA A 335 -19.36 15.74 -5.70
CA ALA A 335 -19.86 16.51 -4.56
C ALA A 335 -21.16 15.95 -3.94
N ALA A 336 -21.80 14.94 -4.55
CA ALA A 336 -23.04 14.35 -4.03
C ALA A 336 -22.77 13.33 -2.90
N ASN A 337 -22.22 13.83 -1.80
CA ASN A 337 -21.62 13.01 -0.73
C ASN A 337 -21.80 13.62 0.68
N ALA A 338 -22.64 14.65 0.83
CA ALA A 338 -22.79 15.42 2.08
C ALA A 338 -21.47 16.02 2.63
N GLY A 339 -20.50 16.29 1.75
CA GLY A 339 -19.27 17.03 2.03
C GLY A 339 -18.06 16.23 2.51
N PHE A 340 -18.06 14.92 2.36
CA PHE A 340 -16.90 14.05 2.62
C PHE A 340 -16.99 12.76 1.81
N GLY A 341 -15.86 12.10 1.55
CA GLY A 341 -15.79 10.85 0.76
C GLY A 341 -15.80 11.10 -0.75
N LEU A 342 -15.51 10.08 -1.54
CA LEU A 342 -15.44 10.19 -3.00
C LEU A 342 -16.09 8.99 -3.68
N HIS A 343 -16.78 9.25 -4.78
CA HIS A 343 -17.56 8.26 -5.53
C HIS A 343 -16.72 7.21 -6.28
N THR A 344 -15.39 7.32 -6.30
CA THR A 344 -14.47 6.31 -6.83
C THR A 344 -14.00 5.38 -5.72
N ILE A 345 -13.85 4.11 -6.04
CA ILE A 345 -13.61 3.03 -5.08
C ILE A 345 -12.36 2.27 -5.49
N SER A 346 -11.50 1.93 -4.53
CA SER A 346 -10.72 0.69 -4.57
C SER A 346 -11.14 -0.17 -3.38
N THR A 347 -11.17 -1.49 -3.48
CA THR A 347 -11.53 -2.39 -2.38
C THR A 347 -10.33 -3.27 -2.00
N HIS A 348 -9.87 -3.16 -0.76
CA HIS A 348 -8.76 -3.94 -0.21
C HIS A 348 -9.25 -5.11 0.64
N GLU A 349 -8.69 -6.30 0.43
CA GLU A 349 -8.90 -7.49 1.26
C GLU A 349 -7.80 -7.57 2.32
N HIS A 350 -8.12 -7.04 3.50
CA HIS A 350 -7.15 -6.82 4.57
C HIS A 350 -6.76 -8.14 5.22
N ASN A 351 -5.45 -8.34 5.41
CA ASN A 351 -4.79 -9.62 5.69
C ASN A 351 -4.77 -10.63 4.52
N GLY A 352 -5.19 -10.23 3.33
CA GLY A 352 -5.30 -11.13 2.18
C GLY A 352 -3.94 -11.59 1.64
N HIS A 353 -3.63 -12.89 1.78
CA HIS A 353 -2.61 -13.55 0.95
C HIS A 353 -3.15 -13.73 -0.48
N SER A 354 -3.24 -12.59 -1.17
CA SER A 354 -3.98 -12.37 -2.40
C SER A 354 -3.07 -11.65 -3.42
N PRO A 355 -3.19 -11.95 -4.73
CA PRO A 355 -2.35 -11.32 -5.75
C PRO A 355 -2.68 -9.84 -5.96
N ALA A 356 -1.65 -9.05 -6.25
CA ALA A 356 -1.67 -7.58 -6.32
C ALA A 356 -2.86 -6.95 -7.10
N GLU A 357 -3.26 -7.52 -8.24
CA GLU A 357 -4.38 -7.00 -9.02
C GLU A 357 -5.76 -7.15 -8.34
N SER A 358 -5.82 -7.95 -7.27
CA SER A 358 -6.98 -8.17 -6.39
C SER A 358 -6.73 -7.78 -4.92
N ASP A 359 -5.54 -7.26 -4.59
CA ASP A 359 -5.17 -6.78 -3.25
C ASP A 359 -5.92 -5.50 -2.87
N GLY A 360 -6.22 -4.62 -3.83
CA GLY A 360 -6.91 -3.35 -3.61
C GLY A 360 -6.06 -2.10 -3.76
N TYR A 361 -4.91 -2.18 -4.44
CA TYR A 361 -3.99 -1.08 -4.71
C TYR A 361 -4.67 0.29 -4.90
N THR A 362 -4.24 1.26 -4.09
CA THR A 362 -4.95 2.53 -3.87
C THR A 362 -5.20 3.38 -5.13
N ASN A 363 -4.37 3.25 -6.17
CA ASN A 363 -4.51 3.97 -7.45
C ASN A 363 -5.07 3.09 -8.60
N ALA A 364 -5.65 1.92 -8.30
CA ALA A 364 -6.39 1.07 -9.25
C ALA A 364 -7.92 1.19 -9.06
N PHE A 365 -8.40 2.40 -8.80
CA PHE A 365 -9.80 2.69 -8.49
C PHE A 365 -10.74 2.69 -9.71
N PHE A 366 -12.04 2.48 -9.46
CA PHE A 366 -13.10 2.45 -10.48
C PHE A 366 -14.28 3.39 -10.17
N PHE A 367 -14.97 3.79 -11.24
CA PHE A 367 -15.96 4.89 -11.27
C PHE A 367 -17.42 4.41 -11.20
N PRO A 368 -18.37 5.30 -10.87
CA PRO A 368 -19.80 5.03 -10.99
C PRO A 368 -20.21 4.48 -12.35
N GLY A 369 -21.09 3.48 -12.35
CA GLY A 369 -21.49 2.74 -13.55
C GLY A 369 -20.56 1.58 -13.93
N GLN A 370 -19.34 1.52 -13.40
CA GLN A 370 -18.40 0.41 -13.62
C GLN A 370 -18.53 -0.69 -12.56
N TYR A 371 -17.89 -1.82 -12.83
CA TYR A 371 -17.55 -2.84 -11.84
C TYR A 371 -16.05 -3.11 -11.78
N TYR A 372 -15.57 -3.75 -10.72
CA TYR A 372 -14.24 -4.34 -10.63
C TYR A 372 -14.37 -5.81 -10.18
N ASP A 373 -13.62 -6.70 -10.82
CA ASP A 373 -13.53 -8.12 -10.46
C ASP A 373 -12.31 -8.34 -9.56
N TYR A 374 -12.54 -8.64 -8.29
CA TYR A 374 -11.51 -9.02 -7.32
C TYR A 374 -11.52 -10.54 -7.20
N ARG A 375 -10.39 -11.21 -7.49
CA ARG A 375 -10.31 -12.69 -7.46
C ARG A 375 -9.30 -13.17 -6.44
N TRP A 376 -9.80 -13.57 -5.28
CA TRP A 376 -9.03 -14.10 -4.16
C TRP A 376 -8.87 -15.63 -4.29
N PRO A 377 -7.64 -16.16 -4.35
CA PRO A 377 -7.39 -17.60 -4.40
C PRO A 377 -7.87 -18.37 -3.15
N LEU A 378 -8.01 -17.68 -2.01
CA LEU A 378 -8.38 -18.24 -0.71
C LEU A 378 -7.50 -19.46 -0.37
N GLN A 379 -6.19 -19.26 -0.33
CA GLN A 379 -5.19 -20.32 -0.41
C GLN A 379 -4.16 -20.21 0.74
N LEU A 380 -3.59 -21.32 1.21
CA LEU A 380 -2.61 -21.32 2.30
C LEU A 380 -1.20 -20.94 1.81
N ALA A 381 -0.63 -19.87 2.37
CA ALA A 381 0.72 -19.42 2.06
C ALA A 381 1.76 -20.56 2.22
N GLY A 382 2.82 -20.51 1.41
CA GLY A 382 3.72 -21.65 1.19
C GLY A 382 3.15 -22.72 0.25
N TYR A 383 2.10 -22.43 -0.52
CA TYR A 383 1.44 -23.33 -1.49
C TYR A 383 2.39 -24.15 -2.36
N ASP A 384 3.50 -23.53 -2.78
CA ASP A 384 4.49 -24.08 -3.69
C ASP A 384 5.73 -24.66 -2.98
N SER A 385 5.84 -24.49 -1.66
CA SER A 385 7.00 -24.96 -0.88
C SER A 385 6.66 -26.00 0.19
N ILE A 386 5.44 -26.00 0.75
CA ILE A 386 5.03 -26.84 1.89
C ILE A 386 3.76 -27.62 1.53
N ASN A 387 3.74 -28.92 1.87
CA ASN A 387 2.59 -29.82 1.66
C ASN A 387 2.07 -29.78 0.20
N THR A 388 2.99 -29.71 -0.77
CA THR A 388 2.70 -29.56 -2.20
C THR A 388 1.97 -30.76 -2.83
N ASP A 389 1.79 -31.85 -2.09
CA ASP A 389 1.00 -33.02 -2.49
C ASP A 389 -0.31 -33.21 -1.70
N ALA A 390 -0.72 -32.22 -0.91
CA ALA A 390 -2.00 -32.18 -0.19
C ALA A 390 -2.25 -33.43 0.68
N GLN A 391 -1.25 -33.81 1.49
CA GLN A 391 -1.33 -34.99 2.36
C GLN A 391 -1.53 -34.66 3.84
N ASP A 392 -1.23 -33.44 4.29
CA ASP A 392 -1.53 -33.03 5.67
C ASP A 392 -3.05 -32.84 5.86
N PRO A 393 -3.69 -33.48 6.86
CA PRO A 393 -5.13 -33.30 7.09
C PRO A 393 -5.50 -31.93 7.71
N ARG A 394 -4.53 -31.16 8.22
CA ARG A 394 -4.75 -29.82 8.79
C ARG A 394 -4.89 -28.76 7.69
N ALA A 395 -4.11 -28.89 6.62
CA ALA A 395 -4.27 -28.13 5.39
C ALA A 395 -5.44 -28.70 4.57
N ALA A 396 -6.67 -28.37 4.95
CA ALA A 396 -7.86 -28.89 4.29
C ALA A 396 -9.06 -27.92 4.26
N PHE A 397 -9.81 -27.99 3.16
CA PHE A 397 -11.07 -27.30 2.89
C PHE A 397 -12.22 -27.94 3.68
N PRO A 398 -13.06 -27.15 4.38
CA PRO A 398 -14.23 -27.67 5.09
C PRO A 398 -15.41 -27.86 4.13
N CYS A 399 -15.75 -29.12 3.84
CA CYS A 399 -16.79 -29.51 2.90
C CYS A 399 -18.01 -30.14 3.57
N SER A 400 -19.10 -30.18 2.82
CA SER A 400 -20.35 -30.87 3.14
C SER A 400 -20.36 -32.29 2.54
N PRO A 401 -21.06 -33.27 3.13
CA PRO A 401 -21.09 -34.64 2.61
C PRO A 401 -21.46 -34.72 1.12
N GLY A 402 -20.57 -35.29 0.30
CA GLY A 402 -20.74 -35.40 -1.15
C GLY A 402 -20.33 -34.17 -1.99
N GLU A 403 -19.98 -33.05 -1.34
CA GLU A 403 -19.36 -31.89 -2.00
C GLU A 403 -18.00 -32.27 -2.63
N LYS A 404 -17.58 -31.53 -3.66
CA LYS A 404 -16.34 -31.76 -4.39
C LYS A 404 -15.58 -30.47 -4.61
N LEU A 405 -14.26 -30.56 -4.57
CA LEU A 405 -13.32 -29.47 -4.80
C LEU A 405 -12.28 -29.94 -5.83
N PHE A 406 -11.89 -29.08 -6.76
CA PHE A 406 -10.71 -29.35 -7.59
C PHE A 406 -9.46 -29.04 -6.77
N VAL A 407 -8.49 -29.98 -6.74
CA VAL A 407 -7.23 -29.79 -6.02
C VAL A 407 -6.06 -30.12 -6.96
N ASN A 408 -5.09 -29.19 -7.05
CA ASN A 408 -3.88 -29.29 -7.87
C ASN A 408 -2.73 -29.99 -7.13
N ASP A 409 -2.96 -31.25 -6.71
CA ASP A 409 -1.97 -32.09 -6.01
C ASP A 409 -1.18 -33.00 -6.99
N LYS A 410 -0.50 -34.05 -6.49
CA LYS A 410 0.18 -35.06 -7.32
C LYS A 410 -0.72 -35.86 -8.27
N SER A 411 -2.04 -35.66 -8.26
CA SER A 411 -2.99 -36.27 -9.21
C SER A 411 -4.19 -35.34 -9.41
N PRO A 412 -4.02 -34.21 -10.12
CA PRO A 412 -4.99 -33.11 -10.15
C PRO A 412 -6.39 -33.54 -10.56
N GLY A 413 -7.40 -33.04 -9.86
CA GLY A 413 -8.79 -33.40 -10.15
C GLY A 413 -9.79 -33.11 -9.02
N LEU A 414 -11.05 -33.42 -9.30
CA LEU A 414 -12.14 -33.31 -8.33
C LEU A 414 -12.01 -34.38 -7.23
N LYS A 415 -11.55 -33.95 -6.05
CA LYS A 415 -11.62 -34.73 -4.82
C LYS A 415 -13.05 -34.67 -4.29
N THR A 416 -13.48 -35.68 -3.54
CA THR A 416 -14.81 -35.73 -2.91
C THR A 416 -14.65 -35.65 -1.40
N CYS A 417 -15.58 -34.98 -0.73
CA CYS A 417 -15.57 -34.77 0.71
C CYS A 417 -15.42 -36.08 1.50
N ASP A 418 -14.38 -36.18 2.34
CA ASP A 418 -14.10 -37.35 3.19
C ASP A 418 -14.02 -36.91 4.66
N ASN A 419 -14.80 -37.56 5.52
CA ASN A 419 -15.07 -37.15 6.91
C ASN A 419 -15.35 -35.64 7.11
N GLY A 420 -15.87 -34.95 6.10
CA GLY A 420 -16.11 -33.50 6.12
C GLY A 420 -14.95 -32.63 5.61
N SER A 421 -13.78 -33.17 5.27
CA SER A 421 -12.65 -32.40 4.73
C SER A 421 -12.28 -32.80 3.30
N ILE A 422 -11.60 -31.88 2.59
CA ILE A 422 -10.82 -32.18 1.39
C ILE A 422 -9.44 -31.56 1.60
N LYS A 423 -8.38 -32.37 1.55
CA LYS A 423 -7.01 -31.88 1.71
C LYS A 423 -6.60 -30.96 0.56
N ILE A 424 -5.81 -29.95 0.88
CA ILE A 424 -5.27 -28.94 -0.05
C ILE A 424 -3.76 -28.76 0.19
N ARG A 425 -3.10 -27.99 -0.69
CA ARG A 425 -1.68 -27.61 -0.57
C ARG A 425 -1.48 -26.40 0.34
N GLY A 426 -0.22 -26.08 0.63
CA GLY A 426 0.19 -24.94 1.46
C GLY A 426 0.37 -25.31 2.92
N ASP A 427 0.95 -24.37 3.68
CA ASP A 427 1.28 -24.60 5.09
C ASP A 427 0.08 -24.34 6.00
N TRP A 428 -0.28 -25.31 6.83
CA TRP A 428 -1.38 -25.19 7.78
C TRP A 428 -1.05 -24.27 8.96
N HIS A 429 0.24 -24.00 9.22
CA HIS A 429 0.65 -22.98 10.18
C HIS A 429 0.21 -21.56 9.75
N GLU A 430 -0.05 -21.34 8.45
CA GLU A 430 -0.49 -20.05 7.88
C GLU A 430 -2.02 -19.92 7.84
N THR A 431 -2.76 -20.64 8.70
CA THR A 431 -4.23 -20.72 8.65
C THR A 431 -4.92 -19.44 9.11
N MET A 432 -5.46 -18.72 8.13
CA MET A 432 -6.29 -17.53 8.27
C MET A 432 -7.73 -17.84 8.78
N SER A 433 -8.37 -16.86 9.43
CA SER A 433 -9.70 -17.00 10.07
C SER A 433 -10.57 -15.74 10.10
N THR A 434 -10.07 -14.57 10.55
CA THR A 434 -10.87 -13.34 10.75
C THR A 434 -10.30 -12.16 9.95
N HIS A 435 -10.80 -12.01 8.73
CA HIS A 435 -10.44 -10.96 7.78
C HIS A 435 -11.53 -9.88 7.71
N TRP A 436 -11.25 -8.83 6.95
CA TRP A 436 -12.22 -7.81 6.59
C TRP A 436 -11.83 -7.17 5.25
N PHE A 437 -12.77 -6.53 4.56
CA PHE A 437 -12.47 -5.78 3.34
C PHE A 437 -13.18 -4.44 3.29
N HIS A 438 -12.52 -3.43 2.72
CA HIS A 438 -12.89 -2.03 2.87
C HIS A 438 -12.40 -1.15 1.72
N ASP A 439 -12.82 0.13 1.70
CA ASP A 439 -12.30 1.10 0.74
C ASP A 439 -10.79 1.38 0.93
N HIS A 440 -10.07 1.60 -0.16
CA HIS A 440 -8.66 1.98 -0.17
C HIS A 440 -8.38 3.12 -1.19
N MET A 441 -9.37 3.97 -1.49
CA MET A 441 -9.25 5.02 -2.50
C MET A 441 -8.20 6.07 -2.10
N LEU A 442 -7.20 6.31 -2.96
CA LEU A 442 -6.13 7.28 -2.68
C LEU A 442 -6.68 8.67 -2.35
N ASP A 443 -6.32 9.18 -1.16
CA ASP A 443 -6.76 10.42 -0.50
C ASP A 443 -8.17 10.41 0.13
N PHE A 444 -8.89 9.29 0.08
CA PHE A 444 -10.30 9.20 0.53
C PHE A 444 -10.65 7.93 1.32
N THR A 445 -9.70 7.03 1.59
CA THR A 445 -9.88 5.81 2.41
C THR A 445 -10.62 6.13 3.71
N ALA A 446 -10.13 7.10 4.50
CA ALA A 446 -10.72 7.42 5.80
C ALA A 446 -12.21 7.76 5.67
N GLN A 447 -12.53 8.56 4.66
CA GLN A 447 -13.86 9.11 4.45
C GLN A 447 -14.84 8.04 3.92
N ASN A 448 -14.39 7.20 2.99
CA ASN A 448 -15.21 6.13 2.40
C ASN A 448 -15.43 4.96 3.39
N VAL A 449 -14.40 4.56 4.14
CA VAL A 449 -14.54 3.63 5.27
C VAL A 449 -15.44 4.24 6.35
N TYR A 450 -15.33 5.54 6.64
CA TYR A 450 -16.21 6.19 7.61
C TYR A 450 -17.68 6.17 7.19
N LYS A 451 -18.00 6.32 5.90
CA LYS A 451 -19.35 6.15 5.34
C LYS A 451 -19.88 4.72 5.37
N GLY A 452 -18.99 3.73 5.44
CA GLY A 452 -19.32 2.32 5.62
C GLY A 452 -19.04 1.39 4.46
N ASN A 453 -18.09 1.75 3.58
CA ASN A 453 -17.42 0.79 2.71
C ASN A 453 -16.47 -0.10 3.55
N ALA A 454 -17.06 -1.02 4.34
CA ALA A 454 -16.36 -2.01 5.17
C ALA A 454 -17.24 -3.25 5.45
N VAL A 455 -16.64 -4.44 5.42
CA VAL A 455 -17.27 -5.78 5.54
C VAL A 455 -16.37 -6.69 6.37
N MET A 456 -16.91 -7.57 7.22
CA MET A 456 -16.12 -8.67 7.80
C MET A 456 -16.09 -9.91 6.88
N MET A 457 -15.03 -10.70 6.97
CA MET A 457 -14.83 -11.91 6.18
C MET A 457 -14.32 -13.04 7.08
N ASN A 458 -15.11 -14.10 7.25
CA ASN A 458 -14.70 -15.26 8.04
C ASN A 458 -14.15 -16.33 7.10
N TYR A 459 -12.87 -16.66 7.25
CA TYR A 459 -12.24 -17.83 6.63
C TYR A 459 -12.53 -19.06 7.49
N TYR A 460 -12.93 -20.17 6.86
CA TYR A 460 -13.06 -21.47 7.49
C TYR A 460 -12.09 -22.48 6.87
N SER A 461 -11.54 -23.35 7.73
CA SER A 461 -10.55 -24.38 7.42
C SER A 461 -10.93 -25.72 8.06
N ALA A 462 -10.07 -26.72 8.04
CA ALA A 462 -10.26 -27.91 8.87
C ALA A 462 -9.96 -27.66 10.35
N LEU A 463 -9.11 -26.68 10.68
CA LEU A 463 -8.74 -26.28 12.05
C LEU A 463 -9.83 -25.37 12.66
N ASP A 464 -10.21 -24.30 11.95
CA ASP A 464 -11.38 -23.47 12.27
C ASP A 464 -12.54 -23.82 11.35
N ARG A 465 -13.26 -24.86 11.73
CA ARG A 465 -14.32 -25.42 10.90
C ARG A 465 -15.64 -24.66 10.97
N GLY A 466 -15.85 -23.86 12.01
CA GLY A 466 -17.20 -23.40 12.38
C GLY A 466 -18.17 -24.58 12.62
N ASN A 467 -17.70 -25.72 13.13
CA ASN A 467 -18.57 -26.77 13.66
C ASN A 467 -17.91 -27.40 14.89
N GLU A 468 -18.52 -27.24 16.05
CA GLU A 468 -17.97 -27.66 17.35
C GLU A 468 -18.23 -29.14 17.72
N ALA A 469 -19.03 -29.87 16.93
CA ALA A 469 -19.35 -31.28 17.19
C ALA A 469 -18.41 -32.29 16.50
N LEU A 470 -17.59 -31.85 15.55
CA LEU A 470 -16.65 -32.71 14.82
C LEU A 470 -15.33 -32.82 15.59
N ASP A 471 -15.04 -34.01 16.12
CA ASP A 471 -13.90 -34.32 16.99
C ASP A 471 -12.99 -35.36 16.31
N ASP A 472 -12.19 -34.89 15.35
CA ASP A 472 -11.36 -35.72 14.46
C ASP A 472 -9.85 -35.62 14.74
N GLY A 473 -9.46 -34.81 15.73
CA GLY A 473 -8.06 -34.52 16.07
C GLY A 473 -7.41 -33.43 15.20
N VAL A 474 -8.15 -32.80 14.29
CA VAL A 474 -7.72 -31.64 13.48
C VAL A 474 -8.52 -30.39 13.87
N ASN A 475 -9.84 -30.51 13.94
CA ASN A 475 -10.72 -29.39 14.26
C ASN A 475 -10.49 -28.89 15.68
N LEU A 476 -10.23 -27.58 15.83
CA LEU A 476 -10.08 -26.92 17.13
C LEU A 476 -11.43 -26.78 17.86
N ARG A 477 -12.56 -26.98 17.17
CA ARG A 477 -13.93 -26.95 17.75
C ARG A 477 -14.23 -25.62 18.46
N LEU A 478 -13.84 -24.52 17.82
CA LEU A 478 -14.12 -23.17 18.30
C LEU A 478 -15.64 -22.95 18.45
N PRO A 479 -16.10 -22.19 19.48
CA PRO A 479 -17.53 -21.96 19.72
C PRO A 479 -18.19 -21.40 18.48
N SER A 480 -19.19 -22.11 17.95
CA SER A 480 -19.76 -21.79 16.64
C SER A 480 -21.17 -22.34 16.44
N GLY A 481 -21.42 -23.58 16.87
CA GLY A 481 -22.64 -24.34 16.62
C GLY A 481 -22.37 -25.64 15.85
N SER A 482 -23.41 -26.42 15.56
CA SER A 482 -23.25 -27.79 15.01
C SER A 482 -24.33 -28.21 14.00
N ALA A 483 -25.20 -27.28 13.58
CA ALA A 483 -26.34 -27.61 12.73
C ALA A 483 -26.00 -27.65 11.23
N LEU A 484 -24.93 -26.97 10.83
CA LEU A 484 -24.35 -26.96 9.47
C LEU A 484 -23.03 -27.75 9.43
N PRO A 485 -22.62 -28.36 8.30
CA PRO A 485 -21.38 -29.15 8.20
C PRO A 485 -20.07 -28.35 8.43
N TRP A 486 -20.16 -27.03 8.29
CA TRP A 486 -19.14 -26.01 8.53
C TRP A 486 -19.86 -24.65 8.73
N GLY A 487 -19.15 -23.61 9.19
CA GLY A 487 -19.66 -22.23 9.15
C GLY A 487 -20.89 -21.93 10.02
N ASN A 488 -21.08 -22.60 11.15
CA ASN A 488 -22.12 -22.25 12.12
C ASN A 488 -21.78 -20.90 12.78
N ARG A 489 -22.83 -20.10 13.04
CA ARG A 489 -22.74 -18.71 13.56
C ARG A 489 -23.60 -18.50 14.82
N ASP A 490 -24.12 -19.58 15.40
CA ASP A 490 -24.93 -19.61 16.62
C ASP A 490 -24.17 -19.05 17.83
N TYR A 491 -22.87 -19.34 17.88
CA TYR A 491 -21.98 -19.00 18.99
C TYR A 491 -20.66 -18.35 18.53
N ASP A 492 -20.55 -18.01 17.23
CA ASP A 492 -19.45 -17.27 16.59
C ASP A 492 -19.98 -15.92 16.09
N VAL A 493 -19.61 -14.83 16.78
CA VAL A 493 -20.26 -13.50 16.65
C VAL A 493 -19.27 -12.44 16.17
N ASN A 494 -19.44 -12.00 14.93
CA ASN A 494 -18.78 -10.83 14.36
C ASN A 494 -19.27 -9.52 15.01
N LEU A 495 -18.33 -8.70 15.47
CA LEU A 495 -18.54 -7.36 16.04
C LEU A 495 -17.62 -6.34 15.37
N VAL A 496 -18.18 -5.40 14.62
CA VAL A 496 -17.45 -4.20 14.19
C VAL A 496 -17.77 -3.07 15.16
N ILE A 497 -16.73 -2.60 15.87
CA ILE A 497 -16.80 -1.44 16.76
C ILE A 497 -16.17 -0.23 16.08
N ALA A 498 -16.87 0.90 16.10
CA ALA A 498 -16.39 2.14 15.50
C ALA A 498 -16.98 3.35 16.24
N ASP A 499 -16.21 4.43 16.39
CA ASP A 499 -16.79 5.70 16.79
C ASP A 499 -17.40 6.45 15.60
N LYS A 500 -18.60 6.98 15.81
CA LYS A 500 -19.33 7.79 14.84
C LYS A 500 -19.81 9.09 15.49
N ALA A 501 -20.19 10.05 14.66
CA ALA A 501 -20.79 11.32 15.01
C ALA A 501 -21.79 11.74 13.92
N TRP A 502 -22.71 12.63 14.26
CA TRP A 502 -23.73 13.09 13.32
C TRP A 502 -24.15 14.54 13.56
N ASP A 503 -24.72 15.14 12.52
CA ASP A 503 -25.16 16.53 12.53
C ASP A 503 -26.45 16.75 13.36
N GLU A 504 -26.94 18.00 13.37
CA GLU A 504 -28.19 18.38 14.06
C GLU A 504 -29.45 17.70 13.47
N ASN A 505 -29.35 17.13 12.27
CA ASN A 505 -30.39 16.34 11.58
C ASN A 505 -30.19 14.82 11.72
N GLY A 506 -29.24 14.38 12.55
CA GLY A 506 -28.94 12.97 12.79
C GLY A 506 -28.29 12.25 11.61
N GLN A 507 -27.72 12.98 10.66
CA GLN A 507 -27.02 12.45 9.49
C GLN A 507 -25.53 12.28 9.79
N LEU A 508 -24.95 11.15 9.36
CA LEU A 508 -23.54 10.82 9.54
C LEU A 508 -22.64 11.97 9.08
N TRP A 509 -21.74 12.41 9.97
CA TRP A 509 -20.88 13.57 9.74
C TRP A 509 -19.41 13.27 10.01
N PHE A 510 -18.54 13.87 9.20
CA PHE A 510 -17.09 13.73 9.24
C PHE A 510 -16.42 15.09 8.99
N ASN A 511 -15.24 15.30 9.56
CA ASN A 511 -14.44 16.52 9.37
C ASN A 511 -13.19 16.23 8.50
N PRO A 512 -13.26 16.38 7.17
CA PRO A 512 -12.13 16.11 6.27
C PRO A 512 -11.04 17.20 6.28
N PHE A 513 -11.14 18.19 7.19
CA PHE A 513 -10.17 19.26 7.37
C PHE A 513 -9.20 19.01 8.54
N ASN A 514 -9.42 17.94 9.33
CA ASN A 514 -8.63 17.63 10.52
C ASN A 514 -7.63 16.48 10.24
N THR A 515 -6.41 16.86 9.84
CA THR A 515 -5.33 15.92 9.49
C THR A 515 -4.68 15.22 10.69
N ASP A 516 -5.00 15.63 11.92
CA ASP A 516 -4.49 15.06 13.17
C ASP A 516 -5.22 13.77 13.61
N GLY A 517 -6.30 13.37 12.92
CA GLY A 517 -7.11 12.19 13.24
C GLY A 517 -8.55 12.54 13.65
N PHE A 518 -9.55 11.95 13.00
CA PHE A 518 -10.96 12.24 13.28
C PHE A 518 -11.54 11.29 14.34
N LEU A 519 -12.15 11.86 15.38
CA LEU A 519 -12.85 11.11 16.42
C LEU A 519 -14.33 11.47 16.42
N GLY A 520 -15.18 10.45 16.48
CA GLY A 520 -16.57 10.55 16.87
C GLY A 520 -16.75 10.57 18.39
N ASP A 521 -17.99 10.81 18.83
CA ASP A 521 -18.38 10.86 20.24
C ASP A 521 -19.35 9.73 20.66
N GLN A 522 -19.82 8.90 19.72
CA GLN A 522 -20.70 7.76 20.00
C GLN A 522 -20.11 6.47 19.44
N ILE A 523 -19.85 5.46 20.29
CA ILE A 523 -19.50 4.11 19.82
C ILE A 523 -20.75 3.46 19.24
N LEU A 524 -20.64 2.98 17.99
CA LEU A 524 -21.57 2.04 17.39
C LEU A 524 -20.99 0.62 17.38
N VAL A 525 -21.87 -0.37 17.47
CA VAL A 525 -21.54 -1.79 17.24
C VAL A 525 -22.43 -2.29 16.11
N ASN A 526 -21.85 -2.83 15.04
CA ASN A 526 -22.57 -3.26 13.83
C ASN A 526 -23.54 -2.17 13.31
N TRP A 527 -23.06 -0.91 13.30
CA TRP A 527 -23.81 0.32 12.96
C TRP A 527 -24.93 0.75 13.92
N GLN A 528 -25.07 0.12 15.08
CA GLN A 528 -26.08 0.49 16.06
C GLN A 528 -25.52 1.20 17.30
N TYR A 529 -26.23 2.24 17.76
CA TYR A 529 -25.97 2.92 19.01
C TYR A 529 -26.31 2.01 20.20
N GLN A 530 -25.27 1.67 20.97
CA GLN A 530 -25.31 0.90 22.21
C GLN A 530 -26.38 -0.23 22.26
N PRO A 531 -26.31 -1.27 21.41
CA PRO A 531 -27.31 -2.31 21.32
C PRO A 531 -27.21 -3.36 22.45
N ARG A 532 -28.19 -4.28 22.51
CA ARG A 532 -28.15 -5.50 23.34
C ARG A 532 -28.10 -6.77 22.49
N LEU A 533 -27.33 -7.78 22.91
CA LEU A 533 -27.34 -9.12 22.33
C LEU A 533 -27.85 -10.14 23.36
N LYS A 534 -28.69 -11.08 22.94
CA LYS A 534 -29.03 -12.27 23.75
C LYS A 534 -27.95 -13.34 23.52
N VAL A 535 -27.45 -13.93 24.60
CA VAL A 535 -26.44 -15.00 24.54
C VAL A 535 -26.90 -16.19 25.38
N ARG A 536 -26.65 -17.42 24.94
CA ARG A 536 -26.88 -18.63 25.74
C ARG A 536 -25.86 -18.73 26.89
N ALA A 537 -26.26 -19.35 28.00
CA ALA A 537 -25.37 -19.70 29.11
C ALA A 537 -24.40 -20.86 28.72
N ARG A 538 -23.40 -20.54 27.90
CA ARG A 538 -22.33 -21.44 27.41
C ARG A 538 -21.14 -20.63 26.86
N SER A 539 -20.16 -21.30 26.25
CA SER A 539 -19.07 -20.65 25.48
C SER A 539 -19.58 -19.93 24.23
N TYR A 540 -19.04 -18.74 23.97
CA TYR A 540 -19.19 -17.95 22.75
C TYR A 540 -17.82 -17.44 22.29
N ARG A 541 -17.68 -17.28 20.98
CA ARG A 541 -16.56 -16.64 20.29
C ARG A 541 -17.00 -15.26 19.79
N PHE A 542 -16.16 -14.24 19.97
CA PHE A 542 -16.43 -12.87 19.52
C PHE A 542 -15.27 -12.36 18.68
N ARG A 543 -15.50 -12.21 17.37
CA ARG A 543 -14.55 -11.66 16.40
C ARG A 543 -14.70 -10.13 16.36
N ILE A 544 -13.83 -9.41 17.06
CA ILE A 544 -13.92 -7.95 17.27
C ILE A 544 -12.97 -7.22 16.33
N LEU A 545 -13.51 -6.45 15.38
CA LEU A 545 -12.74 -5.53 14.53
C LEU A 545 -12.93 -4.08 14.99
N ASN A 546 -11.82 -3.34 15.16
CA ASN A 546 -11.86 -1.88 15.27
C ASN A 546 -11.98 -1.24 13.87
N GLY A 547 -13.21 -0.97 13.45
CA GLY A 547 -13.58 -0.27 12.21
C GLY A 547 -13.71 1.25 12.37
N SER A 548 -12.99 1.84 13.33
CA SER A 548 -12.84 3.29 13.45
C SER A 548 -11.92 3.85 12.35
N VAL A 549 -11.69 5.17 12.36
CA VAL A 549 -10.76 5.83 11.43
C VAL A 549 -9.48 6.35 12.10
N SER A 550 -9.59 6.80 13.36
CA SER A 550 -8.46 7.31 14.16
C SER A 550 -8.53 6.95 15.65
N ARG A 551 -9.57 6.22 16.09
CA ARG A 551 -9.79 5.86 17.50
C ARG A 551 -9.19 4.49 17.85
N TYR A 552 -8.58 4.43 19.02
CA TYR A 552 -8.12 3.22 19.67
C TYR A 552 -9.10 2.83 20.79
N PHE A 553 -9.21 1.54 21.09
CA PHE A 553 -10.04 1.03 22.17
C PHE A 553 -9.20 0.22 23.18
N ARG A 554 -9.65 0.12 24.44
CA ARG A 554 -9.12 -0.84 25.43
C ARG A 554 -10.32 -1.45 26.15
N LEU A 555 -10.60 -2.73 25.86
CA LEU A 555 -11.91 -3.33 26.08
C LEU A 555 -11.94 -4.21 27.34
N ALA A 556 -12.82 -3.89 28.28
CA ALA A 556 -13.09 -4.71 29.46
C ALA A 556 -14.46 -5.39 29.38
N VAL A 557 -14.60 -6.57 30.02
CA VAL A 557 -15.90 -7.26 30.16
C VAL A 557 -16.27 -7.38 31.63
N VAL A 558 -17.46 -6.91 31.99
CA VAL A 558 -17.98 -6.96 33.37
C VAL A 558 -19.41 -7.44 33.45
N ARG A 559 -19.78 -8.04 34.58
CA ARG A 559 -21.15 -8.42 34.94
C ARG A 559 -21.75 -7.44 35.93
N GLU A 560 -23.02 -7.08 35.75
CA GLU A 560 -23.86 -6.36 36.70
C GLU A 560 -24.27 -7.23 37.90
N VAL A 561 -24.06 -6.73 39.11
CA VAL A 561 -24.37 -7.40 40.38
C VAL A 561 -25.30 -6.52 41.21
N ALA A 562 -26.40 -7.08 41.71
CA ALA A 562 -27.33 -6.34 42.56
C ALA A 562 -26.73 -6.03 43.94
N GLY A 563 -27.01 -4.84 44.46
CA GLY A 563 -26.42 -4.32 45.70
C GLY A 563 -24.94 -3.98 45.54
N THR A 564 -24.18 -4.09 46.63
CA THR A 564 -22.74 -3.77 46.71
C THR A 564 -21.86 -5.02 46.82
N GLY A 565 -22.31 -6.16 46.29
CA GLY A 565 -21.62 -7.45 46.38
C GLY A 565 -20.63 -7.73 45.24
N GLY A 566 -20.55 -6.85 44.24
CA GLY A 566 -19.55 -6.89 43.19
C GLY A 566 -18.17 -6.38 43.64
N GLU A 567 -17.22 -6.45 42.72
CA GLU A 567 -15.83 -6.00 42.88
C GLU A 567 -15.70 -4.47 42.85
N PHE A 568 -16.44 -3.82 41.94
CA PHE A 568 -16.43 -2.37 41.75
C PHE A 568 -17.82 -1.77 42.03
N PRO A 569 -17.90 -0.59 42.66
CA PRO A 569 -19.17 0.10 42.85
C PRO A 569 -19.74 0.58 41.51
N GLY A 570 -21.07 0.50 41.35
CA GLY A 570 -21.77 1.19 40.27
C GLY A 570 -22.02 2.66 40.58
N PRO A 571 -22.82 3.36 39.75
CA PRO A 571 -23.13 4.77 39.96
C PRO A 571 -23.76 5.02 41.33
N SER A 572 -23.43 6.14 41.98
CA SER A 572 -23.91 6.42 43.34
C SER A 572 -25.44 6.39 43.43
N GLY A 573 -25.97 5.60 44.37
CA GLY A 573 -27.42 5.40 44.54
C GLY A 573 -28.09 4.43 43.56
N SER A 574 -27.37 3.88 42.57
CA SER A 574 -27.94 2.97 41.56
C SER A 574 -28.41 1.61 42.10
N GLY A 575 -27.90 1.20 43.26
CA GLY A 575 -28.18 -0.13 43.83
C GLY A 575 -27.50 -1.29 43.10
N VAL A 576 -26.51 -1.03 42.24
CA VAL A 576 -25.70 -2.06 41.57
C VAL A 576 -24.20 -1.86 41.79
N SER A 577 -23.47 -2.96 41.58
CA SER A 577 -22.01 -3.08 41.53
C SER A 577 -21.65 -3.96 40.33
N TYR A 578 -20.36 -4.15 40.06
CA TYR A 578 -19.87 -4.91 38.92
C TYR A 578 -18.74 -5.85 39.31
N THR A 579 -18.60 -6.97 38.62
CA THR A 579 -17.45 -7.90 38.75
C THR A 579 -16.86 -8.16 37.38
N ARG A 580 -15.53 -8.25 37.30
CA ARG A 580 -14.83 -8.66 36.08
C ARG A 580 -15.28 -10.03 35.56
N VAL A 581 -15.27 -10.21 34.24
CA VAL A 581 -15.60 -11.46 33.56
C VAL A 581 -14.35 -11.92 32.80
N PRO A 582 -13.58 -12.88 33.34
CA PRO A 582 -12.45 -13.46 32.63
C PRO A 582 -12.84 -14.09 31.29
N PHE A 583 -11.97 -13.92 30.30
CA PHE A 583 -12.07 -14.46 28.95
C PHE A 583 -10.68 -14.88 28.45
N HIS A 584 -10.64 -15.60 27.33
CA HIS A 584 -9.42 -16.03 26.66
C HIS A 584 -9.35 -15.45 25.26
N MET A 585 -8.23 -14.85 24.89
CA MET A 585 -7.96 -14.45 23.50
C MET A 585 -7.37 -15.64 22.73
N ILE A 586 -7.85 -15.89 21.52
CA ILE A 586 -7.50 -17.08 20.71
C ILE A 586 -6.94 -16.74 19.33
N ALA A 587 -7.30 -15.57 18.80
CA ALA A 587 -6.76 -15.03 17.57
C ALA A 587 -6.58 -13.51 17.72
N ASN A 588 -5.61 -12.97 16.99
CA ASN A 588 -5.41 -11.54 16.80
C ASN A 588 -5.67 -11.18 15.33
N ASP A 589 -5.06 -10.08 14.89
CA ASP A 589 -5.02 -9.65 13.50
C ASP A 589 -4.38 -10.71 12.59
N GLY A 590 -3.22 -11.25 12.99
CA GLY A 590 -2.61 -12.41 12.32
C GLY A 590 -3.23 -13.77 12.65
N ASN A 591 -4.54 -13.77 12.85
CA ASN A 591 -5.38 -14.95 13.02
C ASN A 591 -4.99 -15.82 14.23
N ILE A 592 -5.21 -17.14 14.14
CA ILE A 592 -5.26 -18.03 15.30
C ILE A 592 -3.85 -18.25 15.86
N MET A 593 -3.69 -17.99 17.15
CA MET A 593 -2.41 -18.02 17.85
C MET A 593 -1.95 -19.44 18.19
N GLU A 594 -0.70 -19.59 18.61
CA GLU A 594 -0.14 -20.86 19.11
C GLU A 594 -0.79 -21.28 20.43
N HIS A 595 -1.01 -20.32 21.32
CA HIS A 595 -1.63 -20.52 22.63
C HIS A 595 -2.73 -19.49 22.88
N SER A 596 -3.76 -19.88 23.64
CA SER A 596 -4.81 -18.94 24.05
C SER A 596 -4.39 -18.15 25.29
N VAL A 597 -4.49 -16.82 25.25
CA VAL A 597 -4.00 -15.95 26.32
C VAL A 597 -5.10 -15.69 27.36
N PRO A 598 -4.87 -15.99 28.66
CA PRO A 598 -5.89 -15.88 29.69
C PRO A 598 -5.96 -14.48 30.32
N PHE A 599 -7.02 -13.73 30.04
CA PHE A 599 -7.29 -12.42 30.66
C PHE A 599 -8.03 -12.64 32.00
N ASP A 600 -7.42 -13.44 32.89
CA ASP A 600 -7.97 -13.88 34.18
C ASP A 600 -7.19 -13.34 35.41
N GLY A 601 -6.10 -12.62 35.19
CA GLY A 601 -5.21 -12.09 36.23
C GLY A 601 -4.31 -13.12 36.92
N SER A 602 -4.19 -14.34 36.38
CA SER A 602 -3.23 -15.35 36.85
C SER A 602 -1.80 -15.07 36.39
N MET A 603 -1.65 -14.37 35.27
CA MET A 603 -0.39 -14.00 34.62
C MET A 603 -0.15 -12.50 34.64
N ASP A 604 1.13 -12.15 34.54
CA ASP A 604 1.62 -10.88 34.01
C ASP A 604 1.71 -11.10 32.48
N LEU A 605 1.14 -10.20 31.67
CA LEU A 605 0.93 -10.43 30.23
C LEU A 605 1.80 -9.53 29.33
N ASP A 606 2.25 -8.39 29.84
CA ASP A 606 3.16 -7.44 29.19
C ASP A 606 4.56 -7.39 29.84
N GLY A 607 4.72 -7.94 31.04
CA GLY A 607 6.00 -8.02 31.75
C GLY A 607 6.31 -6.76 32.58
N ASP A 608 5.32 -5.94 32.92
CA ASP A 608 5.50 -4.75 33.76
C ASP A 608 5.53 -5.06 35.27
N GLY A 609 5.06 -6.24 35.67
CA GLY A 609 4.96 -6.73 37.05
C GLY A 609 3.56 -6.71 37.67
N ASP A 610 2.55 -6.09 37.04
CA ASP A 610 1.16 -6.04 37.53
C ASP A 610 0.25 -7.02 36.79
N ARG A 611 -0.21 -8.06 37.49
CA ARG A 611 -1.16 -9.05 36.94
C ARG A 611 -2.60 -8.55 36.82
N GLN A 612 -2.89 -7.30 37.18
CA GLN A 612 -4.24 -6.75 37.21
C GLN A 612 -4.53 -5.72 36.11
N ASN A 613 -3.50 -5.18 35.46
CA ASN A 613 -3.60 -4.23 34.33
C ASN A 613 -4.42 -4.79 33.15
N HIS A 614 -4.35 -6.11 32.91
CA HIS A 614 -5.02 -6.86 31.84
C HIS A 614 -5.98 -7.95 32.37
N ASN A 615 -6.27 -8.01 33.67
CA ASN A 615 -7.28 -8.95 34.19
C ASN A 615 -8.69 -8.51 33.74
N ALA A 616 -9.33 -9.32 32.88
CA ALA A 616 -10.56 -9.04 32.12
C ALA A 616 -10.54 -7.73 31.31
N ILE A 617 -9.36 -7.29 30.87
CA ILE A 617 -9.13 -6.07 30.08
C ILE A 617 -8.19 -6.43 28.92
N LEU A 618 -8.72 -6.47 27.69
CA LEU A 618 -7.92 -6.66 26.47
C LEU A 618 -6.82 -5.59 26.39
N PRO A 619 -5.71 -5.85 25.68
CA PRO A 619 -4.77 -4.80 25.33
C PRO A 619 -5.45 -3.73 24.49
N THR A 620 -4.77 -2.61 24.32
CA THR A 620 -5.16 -1.59 23.37
C THR A 620 -5.32 -2.21 21.98
N GLN A 621 -6.40 -1.85 21.31
CA GLN A 621 -6.77 -2.23 19.95
C GLN A 621 -6.71 -0.98 19.08
N GLY A 622 -5.69 -0.90 18.22
CA GLY A 622 -5.58 0.11 17.17
C GLY A 622 -6.62 -0.09 16.09
N ILE A 623 -6.68 0.85 15.14
CA ILE A 623 -7.53 0.74 13.96
C ILE A 623 -7.07 -0.49 13.15
N ALA A 624 -8.02 -1.20 12.55
CA ALA A 624 -7.80 -2.42 11.74
C ALA A 624 -7.26 -3.66 12.49
N GLU A 625 -6.82 -3.56 13.74
CA GLU A 625 -6.54 -4.76 14.55
C GLU A 625 -7.83 -5.56 14.81
N ARG A 626 -7.76 -6.88 14.64
CA ARG A 626 -8.83 -7.83 15.01
C ARG A 626 -8.44 -8.54 16.29
N PHE A 627 -9.35 -8.70 17.25
CA PHE A 627 -9.15 -9.57 18.42
C PHE A 627 -10.32 -10.54 18.52
N ASP A 628 -10.00 -11.82 18.77
CA ASP A 628 -10.97 -12.90 18.87
C ASP A 628 -10.93 -13.51 20.27
N ILE A 629 -12.05 -13.44 20.99
CA ILE A 629 -12.13 -13.87 22.39
C ILE A 629 -13.22 -14.91 22.64
N ILE A 630 -12.91 -15.90 23.48
CA ILE A 630 -13.88 -16.84 24.04
C ILE A 630 -14.35 -16.34 25.41
N ILE A 631 -15.66 -16.15 25.56
CA ILE A 631 -16.32 -15.87 26.84
C ILE A 631 -17.26 -17.05 27.17
N ASN A 632 -17.19 -17.58 28.39
CA ASN A 632 -18.08 -18.67 28.82
C ASN A 632 -19.11 -18.19 29.85
N PHE A 633 -20.36 -18.02 29.39
CA PHE A 633 -21.50 -17.53 30.18
C PHE A 633 -22.12 -18.60 31.11
N ALA A 634 -21.48 -19.77 31.28
CA ALA A 634 -21.82 -20.77 32.29
C ALA A 634 -20.79 -20.86 33.44
N LYS A 635 -19.64 -20.19 33.31
CA LYS A 635 -18.55 -20.15 34.31
C LYS A 635 -18.59 -18.84 35.11
N ASN A 636 -17.58 -18.63 35.95
CA ASN A 636 -17.29 -17.35 36.64
C ASN A 636 -18.48 -16.78 37.45
N GLY A 637 -19.35 -17.68 37.95
CA GLY A 637 -20.53 -17.35 38.73
C GLY A 637 -21.71 -16.78 37.94
N ILE A 638 -21.61 -16.69 36.61
CA ILE A 638 -22.63 -16.16 35.69
C ILE A 638 -23.87 -17.08 35.69
N LYS A 639 -25.07 -16.49 35.46
CA LYS A 639 -26.37 -17.17 35.47
C LYS A 639 -27.29 -16.64 34.37
N PRO A 640 -28.25 -17.44 33.88
CA PRO A 640 -29.37 -16.93 33.08
C PRO A 640 -30.10 -15.80 33.81
N GLY A 641 -30.36 -14.69 33.10
CA GLY A 641 -30.88 -13.44 33.66
C GLY A 641 -29.81 -12.39 33.97
N ASP A 642 -28.53 -12.76 34.09
CA ASP A 642 -27.44 -11.81 34.30
C ASP A 642 -27.26 -10.88 33.08
N LYS A 643 -26.88 -9.62 33.36
CA LYS A 643 -26.46 -8.64 32.36
C LYS A 643 -24.95 -8.47 32.41
N LEU A 644 -24.30 -8.60 31.27
CA LEU A 644 -22.89 -8.29 31.09
C LEU A 644 -22.74 -7.10 30.14
N TYR A 645 -21.61 -6.41 30.21
CA TYR A 645 -21.29 -5.28 29.35
C TYR A 645 -19.84 -5.34 28.87
N PHE A 646 -19.62 -4.99 27.60
CA PHE A 646 -18.31 -4.48 27.16
C PHE A 646 -18.18 -3.01 27.54
N VAL A 647 -16.99 -2.63 27.98
CA VAL A 647 -16.61 -1.30 28.44
C VAL A 647 -15.37 -0.85 27.69
N ASN A 648 -15.36 0.34 27.08
CA ASN A 648 -14.12 0.96 26.63
C ASN A 648 -13.50 1.77 27.78
N LEU A 649 -12.19 1.62 27.97
CA LEU A 649 -11.38 2.35 28.95
C LEU A 649 -10.38 3.33 28.29
N MET A 650 -10.28 3.34 26.96
CA MET A 650 -9.33 4.20 26.25
C MET A 650 -9.90 5.61 26.05
N GLU A 651 -9.30 6.60 26.74
CA GLU A 651 -9.57 8.02 26.56
C GLU A 651 -8.77 8.56 25.37
N HIS A 652 -9.43 9.35 24.52
CA HIS A 652 -8.75 10.28 23.62
C HIS A 652 -9.18 11.71 23.96
N LYS A 653 -8.25 12.66 24.05
CA LYS A 653 -8.58 14.10 24.13
C LYS A 653 -8.62 14.77 22.76
N THR A 654 -7.81 14.31 21.81
CA THR A 654 -7.70 14.83 20.43
C THR A 654 -7.38 13.69 19.47
N GLY A 655 -7.44 13.94 18.15
CA GLY A 655 -7.13 12.97 17.11
C GLY A 655 -5.76 12.29 17.22
N LYS A 656 -4.79 13.00 17.81
CA LYS A 656 -3.36 12.65 17.79
C LYS A 656 -3.04 11.24 18.30
N GLY A 657 -3.86 10.73 19.21
CA GLY A 657 -3.76 9.36 19.69
C GLY A 657 -4.44 9.15 21.05
N PRO A 658 -4.34 7.92 21.57
CA PRO A 658 -4.78 7.57 22.92
C PRO A 658 -4.00 8.32 24.00
N GLU A 659 -4.64 8.54 25.14
CA GLU A 659 -3.99 9.08 26.33
C GLU A 659 -3.07 8.06 26.99
N LYS A 660 -1.93 8.53 27.53
CA LYS A 660 -0.84 7.66 28.04
C LYS A 660 -1.10 7.03 29.41
N ASN A 661 -2.14 7.47 30.12
CA ASN A 661 -2.45 6.99 31.47
C ASN A 661 -3.74 6.15 31.43
N PRO A 662 -3.72 4.89 31.90
CA PRO A 662 -4.91 4.04 31.88
C PRO A 662 -6.00 4.58 32.81
N LEU A 663 -7.25 4.60 32.34
CA LEU A 663 -8.40 4.92 33.19
C LEU A 663 -8.74 3.74 34.11
N SER A 664 -9.07 4.07 35.36
CA SER A 664 -9.58 3.11 36.33
C SER A 664 -10.94 2.57 35.90
N LEU A 665 -11.03 1.26 35.68
CA LEU A 665 -12.30 0.54 35.44
C LEU A 665 -13.33 0.83 36.55
N ALA A 666 -12.89 0.98 37.80
CA ALA A 666 -13.76 1.34 38.92
C ALA A 666 -14.31 2.78 38.81
N ASP A 667 -13.51 3.74 38.32
CA ASP A 667 -13.95 5.12 38.14
C ASP A 667 -14.95 5.27 36.99
N VAL A 668 -14.75 4.52 35.91
CA VAL A 668 -15.66 4.48 34.75
C VAL A 668 -16.99 3.82 35.14
N LEU A 669 -16.96 2.69 35.86
CA LEU A 669 -18.19 1.97 36.25
C LEU A 669 -19.00 2.67 37.36
N SER A 670 -18.33 3.45 38.21
CA SER A 670 -18.99 4.27 39.24
C SER A 670 -19.44 5.65 38.76
N GLU A 671 -19.22 5.97 37.47
CA GLU A 671 -19.44 7.30 36.87
C GLU A 671 -18.66 8.45 37.54
N LYS A 672 -17.59 8.12 38.27
CA LYS A 672 -16.60 9.10 38.77
C LYS A 672 -15.80 9.70 37.61
N TYR A 673 -15.51 8.90 36.58
CA TYR A 673 -15.19 9.38 35.25
C TYR A 673 -16.48 9.34 34.41
N LYS A 674 -16.95 10.50 33.94
CA LYS A 674 -18.15 10.59 33.09
C LYS A 674 -18.16 11.88 32.27
N ALA A 675 -18.19 11.72 30.96
CA ALA A 675 -18.42 12.79 30.00
C ALA A 675 -19.77 13.49 30.25
N VAL A 676 -19.79 14.83 30.21
CA VAL A 676 -21.02 15.62 30.34
C VAL A 676 -21.05 16.75 29.30
N ILE A 677 -22.23 17.03 28.73
CA ILE A 677 -22.39 18.18 27.83
C ILE A 677 -22.52 19.46 28.65
N LYS A 678 -21.75 20.48 28.26
CA LYS A 678 -21.69 21.82 28.85
C LYS A 678 -21.97 22.86 27.79
N GLN A 679 -22.76 23.87 28.13
CA GLN A 679 -23.00 25.00 27.25
C GLN A 679 -21.85 26.02 27.35
N THR A 680 -21.37 26.47 26.20
CA THR A 680 -20.27 27.45 26.07
C THR A 680 -20.67 28.60 25.14
N SER A 681 -19.85 29.63 25.01
CA SER A 681 -20.04 30.70 24.02
C SER A 681 -19.94 30.22 22.56
N LYS A 682 -19.45 29.00 22.31
CA LYS A 682 -19.45 28.33 20.99
C LYS A 682 -20.58 27.29 20.84
N GLY A 683 -21.50 27.21 21.81
CA GLY A 683 -22.56 26.19 21.85
C GLY A 683 -22.23 25.00 22.77
N PRO A 684 -22.93 23.87 22.63
CA PRO A 684 -22.67 22.68 23.44
C PRO A 684 -21.30 22.07 23.09
N GLN A 685 -20.56 21.67 24.12
CA GLN A 685 -19.31 20.91 24.03
C GLN A 685 -19.31 19.83 25.12
N TRP A 686 -18.56 18.75 24.91
CA TRP A 686 -18.30 17.78 25.98
C TRP A 686 -17.22 18.30 26.95
N ASP A 687 -17.41 18.03 28.24
CA ASP A 687 -16.52 18.35 29.35
C ASP A 687 -16.39 17.12 30.28
N LYS A 688 -15.32 17.08 31.09
CA LYS A 688 -15.02 16.04 32.10
C LYS A 688 -14.80 14.60 31.63
N GLY A 689 -14.70 14.35 30.33
CA GLY A 689 -14.27 13.05 29.81
C GLY A 689 -14.76 12.76 28.39
N ASP A 690 -14.16 11.75 27.78
CA ASP A 690 -14.50 11.20 26.47
C ASP A 690 -15.77 10.35 26.55
N PRO A 691 -16.85 10.66 25.82
CA PRO A 691 -18.11 9.90 25.82
C PRO A 691 -17.98 8.54 25.14
N ALA A 692 -16.89 8.27 24.42
CA ALA A 692 -16.55 6.93 23.97
C ALA A 692 -15.95 6.05 25.08
N VAL A 693 -15.65 6.58 26.27
CA VAL A 693 -15.29 5.79 27.45
C VAL A 693 -16.57 5.37 28.19
N GLY A 694 -16.69 4.09 28.50
CA GLY A 694 -17.86 3.52 29.19
C GLY A 694 -18.46 2.31 28.50
N LYS A 695 -19.65 1.91 28.96
CA LYS A 695 -20.35 0.68 28.54
C LYS A 695 -21.03 0.87 27.19
N PHE A 696 -20.69 0.06 26.18
CA PHE A 696 -21.19 0.27 24.80
C PHE A 696 -21.92 -0.93 24.17
N LEU A 697 -21.84 -2.14 24.74
CA LEU A 697 -22.61 -3.32 24.30
C LEU A 697 -23.11 -4.06 25.54
N GLN A 698 -24.40 -4.40 25.58
CA GLN A 698 -24.98 -5.24 26.63
C GLN A 698 -25.19 -6.68 26.14
N LEU A 699 -24.82 -7.67 26.96
CA LEU A 699 -25.10 -9.09 26.74
C LEU A 699 -26.11 -9.56 27.79
N LEU A 700 -27.15 -10.26 27.35
CA LEU A 700 -28.24 -10.76 28.21
C LEU A 700 -28.27 -12.29 28.21
N VAL A 701 -27.85 -12.90 29.32
CA VAL A 701 -27.67 -14.36 29.42
C VAL A 701 -29.01 -15.08 29.47
N GLN A 702 -29.21 -16.03 28.56
CA GLN A 702 -30.41 -16.85 28.41
C GLN A 702 -30.15 -18.30 28.82
N PRO A 703 -31.18 -19.05 29.26
CA PRO A 703 -31.03 -20.48 29.52
C PRO A 703 -30.53 -21.24 28.28
N TYR A 704 -29.64 -22.19 28.53
CA TYR A 704 -29.17 -23.17 27.56
C TYR A 704 -29.44 -24.57 28.11
N SER A 705 -29.95 -25.47 27.27
CA SER A 705 -30.34 -26.84 27.64
C SER A 705 -29.63 -27.92 26.84
N GLY A 706 -28.74 -27.53 25.92
CA GLY A 706 -27.83 -28.45 25.23
C GLY A 706 -26.57 -28.69 26.06
N GLN A 707 -25.63 -29.45 25.49
CA GLN A 707 -24.29 -29.60 26.03
C GLN A 707 -23.35 -28.62 25.31
N ASP A 708 -22.57 -27.85 26.09
CA ASP A 708 -21.47 -27.05 25.53
C ASP A 708 -20.34 -28.01 25.12
N VAL A 709 -20.07 -28.14 23.82
CA VAL A 709 -19.08 -29.09 23.26
C VAL A 709 -17.97 -28.41 22.46
N SER A 710 -17.86 -27.08 22.51
CA SER A 710 -16.71 -26.36 21.99
C SER A 710 -15.46 -26.60 22.85
N MET A 711 -14.28 -26.28 22.32
CA MET A 711 -13.04 -26.36 23.10
C MET A 711 -13.06 -25.49 24.36
N ASN A 712 -12.34 -25.95 25.39
CA ASN A 712 -12.04 -25.18 26.58
C ASN A 712 -10.70 -24.44 26.37
N PRO A 713 -10.66 -23.10 26.21
CA PRO A 713 -9.40 -22.40 25.96
C PRO A 713 -8.39 -22.54 27.11
N ALA A 714 -8.84 -22.75 28.35
CA ALA A 714 -7.94 -23.04 29.46
C ALA A 714 -7.08 -24.33 29.27
N ASP A 715 -7.41 -25.20 28.30
CA ASP A 715 -6.58 -26.35 27.90
C ASP A 715 -5.40 -25.96 26.98
N PHE A 716 -5.40 -24.76 26.40
CA PHE A 716 -4.45 -24.26 25.38
C PHE A 716 -3.63 -23.05 25.84
N GLU A 717 -3.68 -22.72 27.14
CA GLU A 717 -2.86 -21.64 27.72
C GLU A 717 -1.35 -21.94 27.67
N PRO A 718 -0.48 -20.91 27.58
CA PRO A 718 0.96 -21.09 27.73
C PRO A 718 1.33 -21.49 29.17
N ALA A 719 2.60 -21.82 29.41
CA ALA A 719 3.09 -22.13 30.75
C ALA A 719 2.93 -20.91 31.69
N LYS A 720 2.31 -21.12 32.86
CA LYS A 720 2.03 -20.05 33.83
C LYS A 720 2.37 -20.46 35.28
N PRO A 721 2.52 -19.53 36.24
CA PRO A 721 2.99 -19.88 37.58
C PRO A 721 2.15 -20.98 38.26
N GLY A 722 2.75 -22.16 38.44
CA GLY A 722 2.08 -23.34 39.01
C GLY A 722 1.35 -24.26 38.02
N LYS A 723 1.38 -23.97 36.71
CA LYS A 723 0.73 -24.79 35.65
C LYS A 723 1.67 -24.92 34.42
N PRO A 724 1.98 -26.13 33.95
CA PRO A 724 2.72 -26.32 32.69
C PRO A 724 1.92 -25.79 31.49
N ALA A 725 2.58 -25.64 30.35
CA ALA A 725 1.91 -25.31 29.09
C ALA A 725 0.82 -26.34 28.75
N GLY A 726 -0.25 -25.85 28.12
CA GLY A 726 -1.35 -26.67 27.64
C GLY A 726 -1.05 -27.32 26.29
N LYS A 727 -2.12 -27.57 25.54
CA LYS A 727 -2.07 -27.91 24.12
C LYS A 727 -1.69 -26.68 23.30
N THR A 728 -1.20 -26.92 22.08
CA THR A 728 -0.99 -25.91 21.04
C THR A 728 -2.19 -25.87 20.10
N MET A 729 -2.55 -24.69 19.60
CA MET A 729 -3.52 -24.52 18.51
C MET A 729 -2.80 -24.49 17.16
N ILE A 730 -2.18 -23.38 16.77
CA ILE A 730 -1.43 -23.26 15.51
C ILE A 730 -0.01 -22.72 15.79
N PRO A 731 1.04 -23.56 15.72
CA PRO A 731 2.43 -23.13 15.92
C PRO A 731 2.86 -22.04 14.94
N LEU A 732 3.76 -21.15 15.39
CA LEU A 732 4.39 -20.18 14.49
C LEU A 732 5.25 -20.87 13.42
N THR A 733 5.26 -20.31 12.21
CA THR A 733 6.16 -20.73 11.11
C THR A 733 7.64 -20.41 11.36
N LEU A 734 7.95 -19.68 12.44
CA LEU A 734 9.28 -19.24 12.82
C LEU A 734 9.40 -19.20 14.35
N ASP A 735 10.24 -20.06 14.92
CA ASP A 735 10.63 -19.98 16.33
C ASP A 735 11.71 -18.91 16.52
N ARG A 736 11.33 -17.82 17.19
CA ARG A 736 12.21 -16.68 17.51
C ARG A 736 13.44 -17.07 18.35
N ASP A 737 13.35 -18.13 19.16
CA ASP A 737 14.36 -18.50 20.15
C ASP A 737 15.31 -19.62 19.64
N ASP A 738 15.03 -20.22 18.48
CA ASP A 738 15.93 -21.19 17.82
C ASP A 738 17.21 -20.49 17.30
N PRO A 739 18.41 -20.89 17.75
CA PRO A 739 19.68 -20.37 17.23
C PRO A 739 19.86 -20.51 15.71
N ALA A 740 19.25 -21.53 15.08
CA ALA A 740 19.30 -21.71 13.63
C ALA A 740 18.37 -20.73 12.89
N VAL A 741 17.24 -20.33 13.50
CA VAL A 741 16.38 -19.25 13.00
C VAL A 741 17.05 -17.90 13.20
N GLN A 742 17.62 -17.62 14.37
CA GLN A 742 18.39 -16.40 14.63
C GLN A 742 19.56 -16.23 13.63
N ALA A 743 20.24 -17.32 13.28
CA ALA A 743 21.25 -17.30 12.22
C ALA A 743 20.70 -16.97 10.82
N LYS A 744 19.46 -17.37 10.49
CA LYS A 744 18.77 -16.95 9.25
C LYS A 744 18.37 -15.47 9.30
N LEU A 745 17.77 -15.02 10.41
CA LEU A 745 17.32 -13.63 10.59
C LEU A 745 18.48 -12.63 10.50
N LYS A 746 19.65 -12.98 11.04
CA LYS A 746 20.85 -12.13 10.93
C LYS A 746 21.32 -11.92 9.47
N VAL A 747 21.04 -12.86 8.57
CA VAL A 747 21.43 -12.76 7.14
C VAL A 747 20.26 -12.50 6.19
N ALA A 748 19.07 -12.22 6.73
CA ALA A 748 17.94 -11.69 5.98
C ALA A 748 18.23 -10.25 5.50
N ARG A 749 17.42 -9.72 4.59
CA ARG A 749 17.46 -8.29 4.25
C ARG A 749 16.78 -7.50 5.38
N HIS A 750 17.43 -6.46 5.89
CA HIS A 750 16.87 -5.53 6.88
C HIS A 750 16.32 -4.26 6.19
N ARG A 751 15.34 -3.62 6.82
CA ARG A 751 14.75 -2.32 6.41
C ARG A 751 14.30 -1.52 7.63
N GLU A 752 14.44 -0.19 7.58
CA GLU A 752 13.84 0.71 8.58
C GLU A 752 12.81 1.65 7.94
N TYR A 753 11.58 1.64 8.47
CA TYR A 753 10.48 2.49 8.07
C TYR A 753 10.10 3.44 9.21
N ILE A 754 10.42 4.73 9.07
CA ILE A 754 10.18 5.75 10.09
C ILE A 754 8.93 6.56 9.74
N PHE A 755 7.86 6.34 10.48
CA PHE A 755 6.58 7.03 10.35
C PHE A 755 6.61 8.34 11.13
N GLY A 756 6.44 9.48 10.47
CA GLY A 756 6.50 10.79 11.15
C GLY A 756 5.84 11.96 10.42
N ARG A 757 5.94 13.14 11.04
CA ARG A 757 5.33 14.40 10.56
C ARG A 757 6.34 15.52 10.26
N SER A 758 7.60 15.34 10.65
CA SER A 758 8.62 16.39 10.67
C SER A 758 9.04 16.91 9.28
N ASP A 759 8.75 16.15 8.23
CA ASP A 759 9.24 16.35 6.86
C ASP A 759 8.10 16.64 5.87
N GLY A 760 6.85 16.75 6.37
CA GLY A 760 5.64 17.01 5.57
C GLY A 760 5.29 18.49 5.43
N THR A 761 4.13 18.76 4.82
CA THR A 761 3.56 20.10 4.60
C THR A 761 2.25 20.29 5.38
N ASP A 762 1.67 21.49 5.40
CA ASP A 762 0.35 21.68 6.04
C ASP A 762 -0.79 20.89 5.35
N GLU A 763 -0.67 20.60 4.05
CA GLU A 763 -1.67 19.88 3.24
C GLU A 763 -1.44 18.36 3.16
N ALA A 764 -0.17 17.94 3.27
CA ALA A 764 0.26 16.56 3.40
C ALA A 764 1.31 16.44 4.54
N PRO A 765 0.86 16.54 5.81
CA PRO A 765 1.76 16.53 6.97
C PRO A 765 2.46 15.20 7.24
N TRP A 766 1.93 14.08 6.75
CA TRP A 766 2.45 12.76 7.10
C TRP A 766 3.40 12.20 6.05
N THR A 767 4.54 11.69 6.54
CA THR A 767 5.64 11.17 5.75
C THR A 767 6.17 9.86 6.31
N ILE A 768 6.72 9.01 5.44
CA ILE A 768 7.49 7.83 5.83
C ILE A 768 8.92 8.01 5.32
N LYS A 769 9.93 7.75 6.17
CA LYS A 769 11.33 7.60 5.77
C LYS A 769 11.64 6.13 5.60
N THR A 770 12.47 5.79 4.62
CA THR A 770 12.89 4.42 4.33
C THR A 770 14.40 4.32 4.39
N ASP A 771 14.96 3.32 5.06
CA ASP A 771 16.34 2.89 4.90
C ASP A 771 17.36 4.04 5.11
N GLY A 772 17.17 4.84 6.17
CA GLY A 772 18.00 6.02 6.49
C GLY A 772 17.79 7.25 5.58
N GLY A 773 16.88 7.18 4.61
CA GLY A 773 16.57 8.25 3.65
C GLY A 773 15.74 9.42 4.19
N VAL A 774 15.36 10.32 3.29
CA VAL A 774 14.45 11.44 3.60
C VAL A 774 13.00 10.97 3.73
N GLY A 775 12.16 11.76 4.40
CA GLY A 775 10.73 11.51 4.47
C GLY A 775 10.01 11.86 3.17
N TYR A 776 9.11 10.99 2.72
CA TYR A 776 8.23 11.23 1.58
C TYR A 776 6.77 11.13 1.99
N THR A 777 5.93 11.99 1.41
CA THR A 777 4.48 11.81 1.33
C THR A 777 4.16 10.75 0.26
N MET A 778 3.00 10.10 0.35
CA MET A 778 2.55 9.15 -0.66
C MET A 778 2.62 9.71 -2.09
N ASP A 779 3.23 8.95 -2.99
CA ASP A 779 3.03 9.04 -4.43
C ASP A 779 3.00 7.60 -4.98
N PRO A 780 1.90 7.13 -5.60
CA PRO A 780 1.80 5.76 -6.14
C PRO A 780 2.81 5.45 -7.24
N ARG A 781 3.49 6.48 -7.78
CA ARG A 781 4.57 6.34 -8.78
C ARG A 781 5.93 6.07 -8.15
N ARG A 782 6.05 6.09 -6.82
CA ARG A 782 7.28 5.81 -6.07
C ARG A 782 7.26 4.39 -5.49
N ILE A 783 8.28 3.60 -5.82
CA ILE A 783 8.50 2.26 -5.25
C ILE A 783 9.54 2.38 -4.12
N SER A 784 9.14 2.04 -2.90
CA SER A 784 10.00 2.11 -1.71
C SER A 784 10.79 0.83 -1.46
N ALA A 785 10.18 -0.34 -1.67
CA ALA A 785 10.80 -1.64 -1.48
C ALA A 785 10.47 -2.62 -2.63
N ALA A 786 11.37 -3.59 -2.82
CA ALA A 786 11.26 -4.66 -3.80
C ALA A 786 11.81 -5.99 -3.24
N PRO A 787 11.02 -6.73 -2.43
CA PRO A 787 11.28 -8.14 -2.15
C PRO A 787 11.11 -8.99 -3.44
N GLN A 788 11.68 -10.20 -3.48
CA GLN A 788 11.66 -11.04 -4.69
C GLN A 788 11.16 -12.46 -4.42
N LEU A 789 10.46 -13.05 -5.40
CA LEU A 789 10.11 -14.48 -5.35
C LEU A 789 11.35 -15.36 -5.61
N ALA A 790 11.44 -16.51 -4.94
CA ALA A 790 12.67 -17.33 -4.91
C ALA A 790 13.04 -17.99 -6.26
N THR A 791 12.06 -18.46 -7.03
CA THR A 791 12.23 -18.92 -8.41
C THR A 791 11.06 -18.45 -9.27
N GLY A 792 11.16 -18.62 -10.59
CA GLY A 792 10.00 -18.45 -11.48
C GLY A 792 8.98 -19.58 -11.29
N PRO A 793 7.72 -19.37 -11.72
CA PRO A 793 6.74 -20.44 -11.84
C PRO A 793 7.20 -21.46 -12.89
N THR A 794 6.92 -22.73 -12.63
CA THR A 794 7.12 -23.86 -13.53
C THR A 794 5.78 -24.55 -13.79
N ASP A 795 5.74 -25.53 -14.70
CA ASP A 795 4.58 -26.39 -14.93
C ASP A 795 4.15 -27.21 -13.67
N ALA A 796 4.94 -27.16 -12.58
CA ALA A 796 4.67 -27.79 -11.29
C ALA A 796 4.47 -26.78 -10.13
N GLY A 797 4.35 -25.47 -10.42
CA GLY A 797 4.32 -24.40 -9.42
C GLY A 797 5.69 -23.70 -9.24
N PHE A 798 5.81 -22.87 -8.21
CA PHE A 798 7.07 -22.22 -7.83
C PHE A 798 7.99 -23.18 -7.03
N ALA A 799 9.22 -22.76 -6.73
CA ALA A 799 10.13 -23.50 -5.84
C ALA A 799 10.89 -22.56 -4.89
N GLY A 800 11.14 -23.04 -3.66
CA GLY A 800 11.81 -22.26 -2.61
C GLY A 800 10.86 -21.41 -1.77
N GLU A 801 11.36 -20.89 -0.63
CA GLU A 801 10.55 -20.30 0.44
C GLU A 801 10.30 -18.77 0.30
N GLY A 802 10.45 -18.20 -0.90
CA GLY A 802 10.39 -16.74 -1.11
C GLY A 802 11.59 -15.96 -0.53
N THR A 803 11.50 -14.63 -0.48
CA THR A 803 12.44 -13.79 0.29
C THR A 803 11.96 -13.67 1.73
N LEU A 804 12.84 -13.93 2.70
CA LEU A 804 12.67 -13.55 4.11
C LEU A 804 13.35 -12.19 4.34
N GLU A 805 12.61 -11.24 4.90
CA GLU A 805 13.12 -9.93 5.31
C GLU A 805 12.80 -9.67 6.80
N VAL A 806 13.58 -8.79 7.43
CA VAL A 806 13.32 -8.24 8.76
C VAL A 806 13.02 -6.76 8.61
N TRP A 807 11.83 -6.33 9.00
CA TRP A 807 11.37 -4.96 8.84
C TRP A 807 11.24 -4.30 10.21
N LYS A 808 11.77 -3.08 10.34
CA LYS A 808 11.76 -2.26 11.54
C LYS A 808 10.84 -1.06 11.34
N ILE A 809 9.61 -1.17 11.84
CA ILE A 809 8.62 -0.09 11.84
C ILE A 809 8.87 0.79 13.08
N LYS A 810 8.95 2.10 12.90
CA LYS A 810 9.44 3.03 13.94
C LYS A 810 8.69 4.35 13.94
N ASN A 811 8.35 4.84 15.13
CA ASN A 811 7.78 6.16 15.32
C ASN A 811 8.88 7.24 15.27
N GLY A 812 8.77 8.17 14.31
CA GLY A 812 9.66 9.32 14.15
C GLY A 812 9.16 10.62 14.77
N GLY A 813 7.99 10.62 15.45
CA GLY A 813 7.38 11.84 15.99
C GLY A 813 6.87 11.72 17.43
N ASN A 814 7.19 12.70 18.27
CA ASN A 814 6.68 12.76 19.64
C ASN A 814 5.21 13.21 19.63
N GLY A 815 4.33 12.52 20.35
CA GLY A 815 2.93 12.91 20.54
C GLY A 815 1.89 12.31 19.57
N TRP A 816 2.26 11.33 18.74
CA TRP A 816 1.33 10.60 17.88
C TRP A 816 1.46 9.08 18.01
N ASN A 817 0.45 8.36 17.50
CA ASN A 817 0.42 6.90 17.45
C ASN A 817 -0.03 6.45 16.05
N HIS A 818 0.52 5.33 15.60
CA HIS A 818 0.35 4.80 14.25
C HIS A 818 0.15 3.27 14.33
N PRO A 819 -1.01 2.72 13.94
CA PRO A 819 -1.17 1.28 13.72
C PRO A 819 -0.75 0.99 12.29
N VAL A 820 0.49 0.53 12.07
CA VAL A 820 1.03 0.40 10.70
C VAL A 820 0.62 -0.94 10.10
N HIS A 821 -0.12 -0.91 9.00
CA HIS A 821 -0.47 -2.10 8.23
C HIS A 821 0.55 -2.37 7.12
N VAL A 822 0.93 -3.63 6.95
CA VAL A 822 1.66 -4.15 5.78
C VAL A 822 0.75 -5.14 5.06
N HIS A 823 0.54 -4.94 3.76
CA HIS A 823 -0.32 -5.81 2.95
C HIS A 823 0.31 -7.21 2.72
N PHE A 824 -0.49 -8.10 2.12
CA PHE A 824 -0.09 -9.40 1.53
C PHE A 824 0.31 -10.56 2.46
N GLU A 825 1.26 -10.37 3.36
CA GLU A 825 1.83 -11.48 4.17
C GLU A 825 1.88 -11.10 5.65
N GLU A 826 1.53 -12.04 6.52
CA GLU A 826 1.60 -11.84 7.95
C GLU A 826 3.04 -12.00 8.46
N GLY A 827 3.47 -11.08 9.33
CA GLY A 827 4.80 -11.11 9.94
C GLY A 827 4.76 -11.56 11.39
N ILE A 828 5.90 -12.08 11.87
CA ILE A 828 6.09 -12.46 13.28
C ILE A 828 6.93 -11.36 13.94
N ILE A 829 6.36 -10.62 14.90
CA ILE A 829 7.12 -9.65 15.69
C ILE A 829 8.27 -10.39 16.37
N LEU A 830 9.49 -9.92 16.15
CA LEU A 830 10.72 -10.35 16.82
C LEU A 830 10.91 -9.56 18.12
N SER A 831 10.83 -8.22 18.05
CA SER A 831 11.04 -7.33 19.18
C SER A 831 10.13 -6.10 19.19
N ARG A 832 9.97 -5.49 20.38
CA ARG A 832 9.37 -4.16 20.61
C ARG A 832 10.26 -3.38 21.58
N ASP A 833 10.74 -2.19 21.22
CA ASP A 833 11.73 -1.44 22.01
C ASP A 833 12.95 -2.30 22.43
N GLY A 834 13.38 -3.23 21.56
CA GLY A 834 14.45 -4.20 21.83
C GLY A 834 14.11 -5.29 22.88
N LYS A 835 12.84 -5.45 23.27
CA LYS A 835 12.34 -6.48 24.20
C LYS A 835 11.55 -7.55 23.45
N ALA A 836 11.35 -8.72 24.07
CA ALA A 836 10.36 -9.68 23.60
C ALA A 836 8.93 -9.07 23.63
N PRO A 837 8.06 -9.40 22.67
CA PRO A 837 6.67 -8.93 22.65
C PRO A 837 5.82 -9.51 23.80
N PRO A 838 4.70 -8.86 24.16
CA PRO A 838 3.77 -9.32 25.18
C PRO A 838 3.11 -10.66 24.80
N GLU A 839 2.56 -11.38 25.79
CA GLU A 839 2.00 -12.73 25.59
C GLU A 839 0.89 -12.78 24.52
N TRP A 840 0.16 -11.69 24.26
CA TRP A 840 -0.87 -11.61 23.21
C TRP A 840 -0.35 -11.34 21.78
N GLU A 841 0.97 -11.24 21.59
CA GLU A 841 1.62 -11.16 20.27
C GLU A 841 2.79 -12.14 20.11
N LYS A 842 3.41 -12.55 21.23
CA LYS A 842 4.49 -13.54 21.29
C LYS A 842 4.13 -14.89 20.66
N TRP A 843 2.87 -15.29 20.80
CA TRP A 843 2.31 -16.54 20.28
C TRP A 843 1.59 -16.35 18.92
N ALA A 844 1.81 -15.22 18.23
CA ALA A 844 1.01 -14.83 17.07
C ALA A 844 1.85 -14.35 15.88
N ARG A 845 1.25 -14.45 14.69
CA ARG A 845 1.57 -13.64 13.51
C ARG A 845 0.77 -12.32 13.61
N LYS A 846 1.07 -11.31 12.79
CA LYS A 846 0.37 -10.01 12.73
C LYS A 846 0.39 -9.41 11.33
N ASP A 847 -0.51 -8.46 11.08
CA ASP A 847 -0.47 -7.57 9.90
C ASP A 847 -0.57 -6.07 10.27
N VAL A 848 -0.92 -5.73 11.52
CA VAL A 848 -1.01 -4.33 12.01
C VAL A 848 -0.12 -4.08 13.23
N TYR A 849 0.97 -3.36 13.02
CA TYR A 849 2.03 -3.08 13.99
C TYR A 849 1.85 -1.70 14.63
N ARG A 850 1.28 -1.67 15.85
CA ARG A 850 1.17 -0.43 16.63
C ARG A 850 2.53 0.09 17.09
N ILE A 851 2.83 1.34 16.74
CA ILE A 851 3.91 2.18 17.27
C ILE A 851 3.36 3.52 17.78
N GLY A 852 4.08 4.18 18.69
CA GLY A 852 3.70 5.45 19.30
C GLY A 852 3.86 5.48 20.81
N GLU A 853 3.61 6.62 21.42
CA GLU A 853 3.84 6.86 22.85
C GLU A 853 2.65 6.51 23.77
N GLY A 854 1.66 5.76 23.28
CA GLY A 854 0.44 5.37 23.99
C GLY A 854 0.60 4.15 24.92
N ILE A 855 -0.51 3.72 25.53
CA ILE A 855 -0.57 2.51 26.35
C ILE A 855 -0.46 1.27 25.45
N ASP A 856 0.23 0.23 25.92
CA ASP A 856 0.47 -1.03 25.19
C ASP A 856 1.13 -0.79 23.80
N SER A 857 1.95 0.25 23.68
CA SER A 857 2.59 0.70 22.43
C SER A 857 4.10 0.84 22.62
N SER A 858 4.88 0.69 21.54
CA SER A 858 6.34 0.82 21.52
C SER A 858 6.79 1.94 20.57
N VAL A 859 8.03 2.42 20.72
CA VAL A 859 8.65 3.37 19.79
C VAL A 859 9.01 2.67 18.48
N ASP A 860 9.47 1.42 18.55
CA ASP A 860 9.69 0.57 17.38
C ASP A 860 9.13 -0.85 17.52
N VAL A 861 9.01 -1.52 16.39
CA VAL A 861 8.66 -2.93 16.23
C VAL A 861 9.57 -3.52 15.16
N GLU A 862 10.22 -4.63 15.46
CA GLU A 862 10.96 -5.43 14.49
C GLU A 862 10.16 -6.70 14.21
N MET A 863 9.88 -7.02 12.95
CA MET A 863 9.19 -8.24 12.55
C MET A 863 9.91 -8.99 11.42
N ALA A 864 9.79 -10.32 11.41
CA ALA A 864 10.18 -11.15 10.28
C ALA A 864 8.97 -11.36 9.36
N ILE A 865 9.13 -11.05 8.07
CA ILE A 865 8.08 -11.19 7.04
C ILE A 865 8.66 -11.92 5.82
N ARG A 866 7.84 -12.72 5.15
CA ARG A 866 8.27 -13.63 4.08
C ARG A 866 7.37 -13.48 2.86
N PHE A 867 7.94 -13.15 1.71
CA PHE A 867 7.20 -12.83 0.48
C PHE A 867 7.24 -14.00 -0.52
N ARG A 868 6.09 -14.63 -0.77
CA ARG A 868 5.92 -15.87 -1.54
C ARG A 868 4.82 -15.77 -2.61
N GLU A 869 4.63 -16.84 -3.39
CA GLU A 869 3.49 -17.17 -4.29
C GLU A 869 3.01 -16.19 -5.39
N PHE A 870 3.01 -14.86 -5.17
CA PHE A 870 2.43 -13.84 -6.05
C PHE A 870 3.36 -12.61 -6.19
N ALA A 871 3.24 -11.89 -7.30
CA ALA A 871 4.05 -10.73 -7.63
C ALA A 871 3.20 -9.44 -7.80
N GLY A 872 3.86 -8.31 -8.02
CA GLY A 872 3.21 -7.03 -8.32
C GLY A 872 3.14 -6.09 -7.12
N THR A 873 2.28 -5.07 -7.25
CA THR A 873 2.25 -3.89 -6.36
C THR A 873 1.37 -4.06 -5.13
N TYR A 874 1.93 -3.73 -3.96
CA TYR A 874 1.29 -3.78 -2.64
C TYR A 874 1.58 -2.49 -1.84
N MET A 875 0.93 -2.33 -0.69
CA MET A 875 0.99 -1.12 0.13
C MET A 875 1.48 -1.36 1.57
N GLU A 876 1.98 -0.30 2.20
CA GLU A 876 2.25 -0.19 3.64
C GLU A 876 1.82 1.20 4.11
N HIS A 877 1.15 1.31 5.26
CA HIS A 877 0.61 2.59 5.73
C HIS A 877 0.26 2.64 7.21
N CYS A 878 0.13 3.87 7.72
CA CYS A 878 -0.53 4.09 9.01
C CYS A 878 -2.05 3.96 8.87
N HIS A 879 -2.62 2.90 9.43
CA HIS A 879 -4.06 2.62 9.40
C HIS A 879 -4.90 3.51 10.35
N ASN A 880 -4.31 4.52 10.99
CA ASN A 880 -5.07 5.73 11.28
C ASN A 880 -5.32 6.39 9.91
N THR A 881 -6.39 5.98 9.26
CA THR A 881 -6.72 6.31 7.86
C THR A 881 -6.72 7.81 7.57
N GLN A 882 -6.94 8.67 8.58
CA GLN A 882 -6.83 10.12 8.39
C GLN A 882 -5.38 10.58 8.17
N HIS A 883 -4.40 9.87 8.73
CA HIS A 883 -2.98 10.01 8.39
C HIS A 883 -2.68 9.44 7.00
N GLU A 884 -3.21 8.26 6.66
CA GLU A 884 -3.11 7.62 5.33
C GLU A 884 -3.59 8.53 4.19
N ASP A 885 -4.74 9.22 4.36
CA ASP A 885 -5.28 10.21 3.42
C ASP A 885 -4.35 11.45 3.25
N THR A 886 -3.43 11.74 4.19
CA THR A 886 -2.69 13.03 4.24
C THR A 886 -1.16 13.01 4.53
N SER A 887 -0.31 12.12 4.04
CA SER A 887 -0.54 10.96 3.18
C SER A 887 0.46 9.85 3.55
N MET A 888 0.17 9.17 4.66
CA MET A 888 1.07 8.25 5.38
C MET A 888 1.05 6.82 4.83
N LEU A 889 1.28 6.71 3.52
CA LEU A 889 1.09 5.52 2.71
C LEU A 889 2.29 5.41 1.74
N LEU A 890 2.80 4.20 1.53
CA LEU A 890 3.85 3.92 0.55
C LEU A 890 3.55 2.65 -0.25
N ARG A 891 4.19 2.55 -1.42
CA ARG A 891 4.11 1.41 -2.33
C ARG A 891 5.39 0.57 -2.28
N TRP A 892 5.23 -0.73 -2.38
CA TRP A 892 6.31 -1.69 -2.64
C TRP A 892 5.85 -2.73 -3.68
N ASP A 893 6.79 -3.27 -4.45
CA ASP A 893 6.49 -4.22 -5.54
C ASP A 893 7.20 -5.56 -5.26
N VAL A 894 6.46 -6.67 -5.14
CA VAL A 894 7.07 -8.01 -5.15
C VAL A 894 7.52 -8.32 -6.58
N GLU A 895 8.82 -8.50 -6.77
CA GLU A 895 9.39 -8.75 -8.11
C GLU A 895 9.51 -10.25 -8.44
N HIS A 896 9.34 -10.59 -9.71
CA HIS A 896 9.75 -11.88 -10.23
C HIS A 896 11.30 -12.01 -10.21
N PRO A 897 11.87 -13.21 -10.00
CA PRO A 897 13.32 -13.35 -9.95
C PRO A 897 13.96 -13.04 -11.31
N GLY A 898 14.99 -12.19 -11.28
CA GLY A 898 15.62 -11.67 -12.49
C GLY A 898 14.86 -10.51 -13.16
N GLN A 899 13.83 -9.95 -12.52
CA GLN A 899 13.17 -8.73 -12.98
C GLN A 899 14.09 -7.52 -12.80
N PHE A 900 14.44 -6.86 -13.92
CA PHE A 900 15.21 -5.61 -13.92
C PHE A 900 14.34 -4.37 -14.08
N GLN A 901 13.16 -4.51 -14.69
CA GLN A 901 12.24 -3.44 -15.07
C GLN A 901 11.18 -3.19 -13.98
N LEU A 902 10.69 -1.95 -13.91
CA LEU A 902 9.69 -1.50 -12.94
C LEU A 902 8.29 -1.60 -13.53
N MET A 903 7.31 -2.01 -12.71
CA MET A 903 5.90 -2.06 -13.09
C MET A 903 5.31 -0.64 -13.17
N PRO A 904 4.67 -0.24 -14.28
CA PRO A 904 4.15 1.10 -14.45
C PRO A 904 2.92 1.33 -13.57
N THR A 905 2.70 2.59 -13.20
CA THR A 905 1.61 3.00 -12.32
C THR A 905 0.34 3.22 -13.14
N PRO A 906 -0.80 2.58 -12.82
CA PRO A 906 -2.08 2.88 -13.44
C PRO A 906 -2.55 4.29 -13.05
N LEU A 907 -3.17 4.99 -13.99
CA LEU A 907 -3.83 6.29 -13.83
C LEU A 907 -5.27 6.16 -14.36
N PRO A 908 -6.25 5.80 -13.51
CA PRO A 908 -7.64 5.65 -13.91
C PRO A 908 -8.35 6.97 -14.22
N GLY A 909 -9.21 6.96 -15.23
CA GLY A 909 -10.08 8.08 -15.60
C GLY A 909 -11.34 7.61 -16.32
N TRP A 910 -12.29 8.52 -16.54
CA TRP A 910 -13.56 8.21 -17.21
C TRP A 910 -13.42 7.61 -18.62
N ASP A 911 -12.29 7.78 -19.31
CA ASP A 911 -12.08 7.19 -20.65
C ASP A 911 -11.45 5.79 -20.62
N GLY A 912 -11.07 5.31 -19.43
CA GLY A 912 -10.27 4.12 -19.20
C GLY A 912 -9.02 4.42 -18.37
N VAL A 913 -8.21 3.39 -18.12
CA VAL A 913 -6.96 3.51 -17.36
C VAL A 913 -5.79 3.72 -18.32
N THR A 914 -4.94 4.69 -18.00
CA THR A 914 -3.65 4.94 -18.68
C THR A 914 -2.49 4.56 -17.75
N TYR A 915 -1.24 4.63 -18.21
CA TYR A 915 -0.07 4.23 -17.43
C TYR A 915 1.04 5.28 -17.48
N VAL A 916 1.82 5.37 -16.39
CA VAL A 916 3.02 6.20 -16.29
C VAL A 916 4.18 5.41 -15.66
N ASN A 917 5.41 5.67 -16.11
CA ASN A 917 6.61 5.05 -15.56
C ASN A 917 6.75 5.33 -14.05
N SER A 918 7.13 4.31 -13.30
CA SER A 918 7.41 4.42 -11.86
C SER A 918 8.88 4.81 -11.63
N ALA A 919 9.16 5.53 -10.54
CA ALA A 919 10.50 5.76 -10.01
C ALA A 919 10.70 4.92 -8.74
N ALA A 920 11.94 4.55 -8.43
CA ALA A 920 12.27 3.73 -7.26
C ALA A 920 13.25 4.47 -6.33
N LEU A 921 13.12 4.25 -5.03
CA LEU A 921 14.09 4.74 -4.05
C LEU A 921 15.42 3.97 -4.15
N PRO A 922 16.58 4.59 -3.83
CA PRO A 922 17.90 3.96 -4.05
C PRO A 922 18.07 2.59 -3.39
N THR A 923 17.42 2.37 -2.24
CA THR A 923 17.55 1.16 -1.41
C THR A 923 16.53 0.07 -1.72
N PHE A 924 15.59 0.28 -2.66
CA PHE A 924 14.40 -0.57 -2.81
C PHE A 924 14.70 -2.08 -2.91
N ARG A 925 15.71 -2.47 -3.69
CA ARG A 925 16.18 -3.86 -3.83
C ARG A 925 17.27 -4.29 -2.83
N THR A 926 17.85 -3.37 -2.06
CA THR A 926 18.95 -3.67 -1.11
C THR A 926 18.53 -3.72 0.34
N GLY A 927 17.53 -2.93 0.74
CA GLY A 927 17.26 -2.63 2.14
C GLY A 927 18.23 -1.58 2.72
N ASP A 928 18.13 -1.37 4.02
CA ASP A 928 18.88 -0.37 4.80
C ASP A 928 20.41 -0.56 4.81
N ARG A 929 20.85 -1.81 4.62
CA ARG A 929 22.24 -2.24 4.89
C ARG A 929 22.67 -1.93 6.34
N ASP A 930 21.84 -2.26 7.33
CA ASP A 930 22.36 -2.40 8.69
C ASP A 930 23.29 -3.62 8.76
N ASP A 931 24.56 -3.43 8.39
CA ASP A 931 25.62 -4.43 8.43
C ASP A 931 26.10 -4.68 9.88
N ASN A 932 25.16 -5.06 10.75
CA ASN A 932 25.37 -5.50 12.14
C ASN A 932 26.20 -6.81 12.27
N ASN A 933 26.95 -7.14 11.22
CA ASN A 933 28.09 -8.01 11.21
C ASN A 933 29.37 -7.15 11.22
N GLN A 934 30.07 -7.03 12.35
CA GLN A 934 31.39 -6.37 12.44
C GLN A 934 32.45 -7.17 11.66
N GLY A 935 32.38 -7.11 10.33
CA GLY A 935 33.04 -8.00 9.37
C GLY A 935 34.25 -7.38 8.66
N ASN A 936 34.99 -6.48 9.33
CA ASN A 936 36.13 -5.71 8.80
C ASN A 936 35.81 -4.86 7.57
N ASN A 937 35.76 -3.54 7.79
CA ASN A 937 35.70 -2.51 6.73
C ASN A 937 36.59 -2.85 5.53
N GLN A 938 35.98 -3.14 4.38
CA GLN A 938 36.69 -3.56 3.18
C GLN A 938 37.34 -2.36 2.50
N LYS A 939 38.66 -2.42 2.31
CA LYS A 939 39.44 -1.32 1.72
C LYS A 939 38.87 -0.89 0.36
N PRO A 940 38.80 0.41 0.06
CA PRO A 940 38.32 0.90 -1.22
C PRO A 940 39.21 0.46 -2.39
N LEU A 941 38.60 0.31 -3.56
CA LEU A 941 39.31 0.04 -4.81
C LEU A 941 39.60 1.36 -5.53
N ALA A 942 40.88 1.75 -5.52
CA ALA A 942 41.38 2.89 -6.28
C ALA A 942 41.74 2.47 -7.72
N ASN A 943 41.24 3.18 -8.73
CA ASN A 943 41.36 2.86 -10.15
C ASN A 943 42.25 3.87 -10.92
N PRO A 944 43.05 3.45 -11.92
CA PRO A 944 43.92 4.37 -12.65
C PRO A 944 43.19 5.46 -13.43
N ASP A 945 43.75 6.67 -13.42
CA ASP A 945 43.25 7.86 -14.09
C ASP A 945 44.10 8.27 -15.29
N SER A 946 43.49 8.99 -16.23
CA SER A 946 44.22 9.72 -17.26
C SER A 946 43.60 11.07 -17.58
N ALA A 947 44.45 12.06 -17.87
CA ALA A 947 44.04 13.41 -18.22
C ALA A 947 45.02 14.08 -19.19
N VAL A 948 44.63 15.24 -19.71
CA VAL A 948 45.47 16.06 -20.61
C VAL A 948 45.54 17.49 -20.08
N SER A 949 46.74 18.03 -19.94
CA SER A 949 46.97 19.42 -19.52
C SER A 949 47.69 20.21 -20.62
N ASN A 950 47.25 21.44 -20.86
CA ASN A 950 47.82 22.33 -21.87
C ASN A 950 48.25 23.65 -21.21
N ASN A 951 49.34 24.25 -21.71
CA ASN A 951 49.68 25.66 -21.44
C ASN A 951 49.93 26.06 -19.96
N GLY A 952 50.59 25.20 -19.19
CA GLY A 952 51.16 25.58 -17.88
C GLY A 952 50.14 25.89 -16.77
N GLN A 953 48.86 25.60 -16.97
CA GLN A 953 47.80 25.85 -15.97
C GLN A 953 47.60 24.64 -15.04
N PRO A 954 47.29 24.87 -13.75
CA PRO A 954 46.83 23.81 -12.85
C PRO A 954 45.58 23.11 -13.41
N LEU A 955 45.62 21.77 -13.41
CA LEU A 955 44.54 20.89 -13.83
C LEU A 955 43.97 20.19 -12.59
N ILE A 956 42.68 20.39 -12.33
CA ILE A 956 41.96 19.67 -11.27
C ILE A 956 41.41 18.37 -11.86
N ILE A 957 41.80 17.24 -11.27
CA ILE A 957 41.40 15.89 -11.65
C ILE A 957 40.54 15.33 -10.52
N ASN A 958 39.31 14.94 -10.85
CA ASN A 958 38.40 14.27 -9.91
C ASN A 958 38.71 12.77 -9.87
N VAL A 959 39.87 12.43 -9.30
CA VAL A 959 40.43 11.06 -9.34
C VAL A 959 39.47 10.02 -8.75
N LEU A 960 38.76 10.36 -7.67
CA LEU A 960 37.75 9.52 -7.02
C LEU A 960 36.47 9.27 -7.86
N ALA A 961 36.43 9.63 -9.15
CA ALA A 961 35.25 9.49 -10.01
C ALA A 961 35.00 8.06 -10.51
N ASN A 962 36.05 7.24 -10.59
CA ASN A 962 36.02 5.84 -11.01
C ASN A 962 36.35 4.88 -9.84
N ASP A 963 36.60 5.41 -8.65
CA ASP A 963 36.88 4.64 -7.44
C ASP A 963 35.59 4.10 -6.80
N THR A 964 35.69 2.94 -6.14
CA THR A 964 34.54 2.33 -5.46
C THR A 964 34.94 1.74 -4.12
N ASP A 965 34.18 2.06 -3.08
CA ASP A 965 34.21 1.32 -1.83
C ASP A 965 33.34 0.06 -1.92
N PRO A 966 33.83 -1.15 -1.57
CA PRO A 966 33.03 -2.38 -1.65
C PRO A 966 31.79 -2.38 -0.75
N ASP A 967 31.91 -1.81 0.44
CA ASP A 967 30.84 -1.74 1.45
C ASP A 967 29.94 -0.52 1.24
N GLY A 968 30.52 0.59 0.74
CA GLY A 968 29.83 1.83 0.37
C GLY A 968 30.13 3.03 1.29
N ASN A 969 31.26 3.01 2.01
CA ASN A 969 31.67 4.00 3.01
C ASN A 969 32.11 5.34 2.38
N LEU A 970 31.16 6.05 1.78
CA LEU A 970 31.36 7.35 1.14
C LEU A 970 31.21 8.52 2.15
N PRO A 971 31.83 9.69 1.91
CA PRO A 971 32.68 10.02 0.76
C PRO A 971 34.09 9.42 0.88
N LEU A 972 34.62 8.96 -0.26
CA LEU A 972 36.04 8.67 -0.39
C LEU A 972 36.88 9.96 -0.26
N LYS A 973 38.14 9.79 0.13
CA LYS A 973 39.16 10.82 0.30
C LYS A 973 40.43 10.42 -0.44
N VAL A 974 41.17 11.39 -0.95
CA VAL A 974 42.50 11.18 -1.56
C VAL A 974 43.57 11.21 -0.46
N VAL A 975 44.29 10.10 -0.28
CA VAL A 975 45.45 9.99 0.63
C VAL A 975 46.69 9.48 -0.11
N ASP A 976 47.86 9.52 0.54
CA ASP A 976 49.15 9.03 0.03
C ASP A 976 49.53 9.52 -1.38
N LEU A 977 49.08 10.74 -1.73
CA LEU A 977 49.35 11.41 -3.01
C LEU A 977 50.85 11.67 -3.20
N THR A 978 51.44 11.05 -4.22
CA THR A 978 52.84 11.23 -4.60
C THR A 978 53.02 12.41 -5.58
N GLN A 979 54.26 12.88 -5.69
CA GLN A 979 54.66 13.91 -6.66
C GLN A 979 55.07 13.27 -8.00
N PRO A 980 54.93 13.98 -9.13
CA PRO A 980 55.53 13.58 -10.40
C PRO A 980 57.07 13.54 -10.35
N ASP A 981 57.69 12.97 -11.37
CA ASP A 981 59.15 12.99 -11.57
C ASP A 981 59.71 14.43 -11.57
N SER A 982 60.94 14.58 -11.08
CA SER A 982 61.58 15.89 -10.88
C SER A 982 61.60 16.74 -12.16
N GLY A 983 60.96 17.92 -12.10
CA GLY A 983 60.82 18.84 -13.22
C GLY A 983 59.56 18.65 -14.08
N GLN A 984 58.74 17.64 -13.81
CA GLN A 984 57.47 17.39 -14.52
C GLN A 984 56.25 18.09 -13.89
N GLY A 985 56.45 19.03 -12.97
CA GLY A 985 55.37 19.74 -12.25
C GLY A 985 55.26 19.31 -10.79
N SER A 986 54.10 19.55 -10.19
CA SER A 986 53.77 19.17 -8.81
C SER A 986 52.30 18.78 -8.64
N THR A 987 51.98 18.09 -7.55
CA THR A 987 50.61 17.69 -7.19
C THR A 987 50.24 18.19 -5.80
N SER A 988 48.95 18.47 -5.60
CA SER A 988 48.33 18.78 -4.30
C SER A 988 46.90 18.26 -4.28
N THR A 989 46.29 18.12 -3.10
CA THR A 989 44.89 17.69 -2.96
C THR A 989 44.15 18.54 -1.93
N ASP A 990 42.85 18.75 -2.16
CA ASP A 990 41.91 19.32 -1.20
C ASP A 990 41.29 18.25 -0.27
N GLY A 991 41.70 16.99 -0.44
CA GLY A 991 41.15 15.80 0.22
C GLY A 991 40.18 15.00 -0.67
N VAL A 992 39.70 15.55 -1.79
CA VAL A 992 38.72 14.91 -2.68
C VAL A 992 39.17 14.93 -4.15
N ARG A 993 39.95 15.94 -4.56
CA ARG A 993 40.45 16.12 -5.93
C ARG A 993 41.95 16.39 -5.93
N VAL A 994 42.63 15.92 -6.97
CA VAL A 994 44.05 16.24 -7.18
C VAL A 994 44.19 17.43 -8.10
N THR A 995 44.88 18.47 -7.65
CA THR A 995 45.35 19.57 -8.50
C THR A 995 46.77 19.29 -8.94
N TYR A 996 46.95 18.91 -10.20
CA TYR A 996 48.25 18.77 -10.85
C TYR A 996 48.66 20.09 -11.52
N THR A 997 49.79 20.65 -11.12
CA THR A 997 50.36 21.89 -11.68
C THR A 997 51.57 21.56 -12.55
N PRO A 998 51.46 21.62 -13.90
CA PRO A 998 52.61 21.47 -14.78
C PRO A 998 53.60 22.63 -14.62
N PRO A 999 54.86 22.49 -15.10
CA PRO A 999 55.84 23.57 -15.08
C PRO A 999 55.36 24.84 -15.79
N PRO A 1000 55.71 26.05 -15.30
CA PRO A 1000 55.29 27.32 -15.93
C PRO A 1000 55.76 27.51 -17.39
N SER A 1001 56.74 26.73 -17.84
CA SER A 1001 57.10 26.61 -19.25
C SER A 1001 57.20 25.13 -19.65
N VAL A 1002 56.45 24.75 -20.68
CA VAL A 1002 56.49 23.40 -21.28
C VAL A 1002 57.07 23.54 -22.69
N PRO A 1003 58.41 23.45 -22.87
CA PRO A 1003 59.07 23.65 -24.17
C PRO A 1003 58.92 22.43 -25.10
N THR A 1004 58.68 21.25 -24.53
CA THR A 1004 58.48 19.98 -25.22
C THR A 1004 57.36 19.20 -24.53
N PRO A 1005 56.45 18.53 -25.26
CA PRO A 1005 55.43 17.68 -24.63
C PRO A 1005 56.07 16.55 -23.82
N PHE A 1006 55.43 16.19 -22.71
CA PHE A 1006 55.83 15.06 -21.85
C PHE A 1006 54.60 14.44 -21.20
N THR A 1007 54.77 13.31 -20.49
CA THR A 1007 53.70 12.71 -19.67
C THR A 1007 54.16 12.72 -18.23
N ALA A 1008 53.40 13.36 -17.35
CA ALA A 1008 53.57 13.26 -15.90
C ALA A 1008 52.83 12.02 -15.38
N THR A 1009 53.46 11.31 -14.46
CA THR A 1009 52.86 10.16 -13.78
C THR A 1009 53.04 10.34 -12.27
N PHE A 1010 51.97 10.12 -11.53
CA PHE A 1010 51.96 10.11 -10.06
C PHE A 1010 50.89 9.13 -9.55
N THR A 1011 50.79 8.96 -8.24
CA THR A 1011 49.90 7.97 -7.61
C THR A 1011 49.16 8.55 -6.41
N TYR A 1012 48.05 7.93 -6.03
CA TYR A 1012 47.33 8.17 -4.78
C TYR A 1012 46.68 6.88 -4.28
N ASN A 1013 46.22 6.86 -3.04
CA ASN A 1013 45.33 5.83 -2.52
C ASN A 1013 43.97 6.46 -2.17
N ALA A 1014 42.89 5.70 -2.37
CA ALA A 1014 41.60 6.07 -1.82
C ALA A 1014 41.58 5.73 -0.33
N SER A 1015 41.00 6.60 0.49
CA SER A 1015 40.62 6.31 1.87
C SER A 1015 39.11 6.46 2.01
N ASP A 1016 38.46 5.55 2.71
CA ASP A 1016 37.01 5.58 2.93
C ASP A 1016 36.59 6.46 4.13
N ALA A 1017 35.28 6.51 4.40
CA ALA A 1017 34.72 7.27 5.51
C ALA A 1017 35.03 6.70 6.92
N LYS A 1018 35.46 5.43 7.00
CA LYS A 1018 35.95 4.72 8.20
C LYS A 1018 37.50 4.65 8.25
N ASP A 1019 38.18 5.43 7.40
CA ASP A 1019 39.63 5.61 7.28
C ASP A 1019 40.45 4.34 6.92
N ALA A 1020 39.86 3.32 6.27
CA ALA A 1020 40.68 2.29 5.63
C ALA A 1020 41.13 2.72 4.22
N VAL A 1021 42.35 2.33 3.87
CA VAL A 1021 43.08 2.83 2.69
C VAL A 1021 43.25 1.71 1.66
N SER A 1022 43.05 2.03 0.37
CA SER A 1022 43.11 1.11 -0.76
C SER A 1022 44.40 0.28 -0.74
N GLU A 1023 44.32 -1.04 -0.94
CA GLU A 1023 45.50 -1.92 -0.82
C GLU A 1023 46.57 -1.61 -1.88
N LYS A 1024 46.15 -1.07 -3.03
CA LYS A 1024 47.01 -0.62 -4.10
C LYS A 1024 46.77 0.87 -4.36
N PRO A 1025 47.82 1.64 -4.67
CA PRO A 1025 47.66 2.98 -5.19
C PRO A 1025 47.11 2.93 -6.63
N ALA A 1026 46.24 3.89 -6.95
CA ALA A 1026 45.89 4.22 -8.32
C ALA A 1026 47.02 5.05 -8.96
N THR A 1027 47.22 4.89 -10.26
CA THR A 1027 48.18 5.68 -11.06
C THR A 1027 47.44 6.69 -11.90
N VAL A 1028 47.82 7.97 -11.77
CA VAL A 1028 47.29 9.08 -12.57
C VAL A 1028 48.30 9.44 -13.66
N THR A 1029 47.86 9.46 -14.91
CA THR A 1029 48.71 9.75 -16.07
C THR A 1029 48.25 11.02 -16.77
N VAL A 1030 49.07 12.09 -16.74
CA VAL A 1030 48.72 13.39 -17.35
C VAL A 1030 49.62 13.67 -18.54
N ALA A 1031 49.06 13.64 -19.76
CA ALA A 1031 49.76 14.09 -20.95
C ALA A 1031 49.80 15.63 -21.00
N VAL A 1032 50.99 16.22 -21.13
CA VAL A 1032 51.20 17.67 -21.07
C VAL A 1032 51.64 18.20 -22.43
N SER A 1033 50.85 19.11 -23.02
CA SER A 1033 51.20 19.74 -24.30
C SER A 1033 52.17 20.91 -24.12
N ALA A 1034 52.98 21.17 -25.15
CA ALA A 1034 53.69 22.44 -25.27
C ALA A 1034 52.70 23.62 -25.38
N ALA A 1035 53.13 24.81 -24.94
CA ALA A 1035 52.32 26.02 -24.93
C ALA A 1035 52.07 26.57 -26.35
N VAL A 1036 50.82 26.98 -26.64
CA VAL A 1036 50.46 27.69 -27.87
C VAL A 1036 50.48 29.19 -27.58
N VAL A 1037 51.43 29.93 -28.14
CA VAL A 1037 51.55 31.37 -27.91
C VAL A 1037 50.50 32.12 -28.72
N ASN A 1038 49.62 32.84 -28.03
CA ASN A 1038 48.59 33.69 -28.64
C ASN A 1038 49.07 35.16 -28.64
N GLU A 1039 49.85 35.55 -29.65
CA GLU A 1039 50.40 36.90 -29.81
C GLU A 1039 49.61 37.70 -30.85
N GLU A 1040 49.19 38.92 -30.51
CA GLU A 1040 48.63 39.87 -31.47
C GLU A 1040 49.77 40.69 -32.09
N LEU A 1041 50.28 40.24 -33.23
CA LEU A 1041 51.33 40.90 -34.00
C LEU A 1041 50.73 41.73 -35.14
N VAL A 1042 50.96 43.04 -35.15
CA VAL A 1042 50.33 43.97 -36.11
C VAL A 1042 51.38 44.82 -36.81
N VAL A 1043 51.29 44.95 -38.13
CA VAL A 1043 52.05 45.94 -38.94
C VAL A 1043 51.20 47.21 -39.07
N SER A 1044 51.65 48.32 -38.50
CA SER A 1044 50.91 49.60 -38.51
C SER A 1044 51.41 50.56 -39.59
N SER A 1045 52.65 50.42 -40.06
CA SER A 1045 53.14 51.05 -41.27
C SER A 1045 54.22 50.21 -41.95
N ALA A 1046 54.25 50.26 -43.29
CA ALA A 1046 55.27 49.62 -44.10
C ALA A 1046 55.51 50.47 -45.35
N THR A 1047 56.70 51.07 -45.47
CA THR A 1047 57.06 51.87 -46.64
C THR A 1047 58.49 51.60 -47.12
N VAL A 1048 58.72 51.82 -48.42
CA VAL A 1048 60.05 51.80 -49.03
C VAL A 1048 60.24 53.04 -49.87
N THR A 1049 61.31 53.79 -49.63
CA THR A 1049 61.67 54.99 -50.40
C THR A 1049 62.86 54.72 -51.31
N ALA A 1050 62.71 54.99 -52.60
CA ALA A 1050 63.83 54.89 -53.56
C ALA A 1050 64.85 56.01 -53.35
N ARG A 1051 66.15 55.69 -53.45
CA ARG A 1051 67.28 56.61 -53.28
C ARG A 1051 68.27 56.48 -54.44
N SER A 1052 69.12 57.50 -54.62
CA SER A 1052 70.20 57.47 -55.60
C SER A 1052 71.18 56.32 -55.37
N ASN A 1053 71.90 55.94 -56.42
CA ASN A 1053 72.88 54.84 -56.43
C ASN A 1053 72.28 53.46 -56.07
N ASN A 1054 71.09 53.18 -56.61
CA ASN A 1054 70.37 51.89 -56.49
C ASN A 1054 70.16 51.45 -55.02
N ARG A 1055 69.69 52.38 -54.18
CA ARG A 1055 69.44 52.18 -52.75
C ARG A 1055 67.97 52.34 -52.40
N TYR A 1056 67.51 51.57 -51.43
CA TYR A 1056 66.11 51.56 -50.99
C TYR A 1056 66.05 51.61 -49.47
N THR A 1057 65.48 52.69 -48.93
CA THR A 1057 65.27 52.86 -47.49
C THR A 1057 63.91 52.28 -47.13
N TRP A 1058 63.90 51.16 -46.42
CA TRP A 1058 62.71 50.51 -45.88
C TRP A 1058 62.47 51.04 -44.47
N ASP A 1059 61.26 51.52 -44.19
CA ASP A 1059 60.84 52.00 -42.86
C ASP A 1059 59.47 51.41 -42.53
N LEU A 1060 59.44 50.61 -41.46
CA LEU A 1060 58.33 49.76 -41.05
C LEU A 1060 58.13 49.83 -39.55
N ALA A 1061 56.88 49.96 -39.11
CA ALA A 1061 56.51 49.96 -37.70
C ALA A 1061 55.28 49.10 -37.43
N GLY A 1062 55.12 48.72 -36.17
CA GLY A 1062 53.99 47.92 -35.72
C GLY A 1062 53.92 47.77 -34.21
N THR A 1063 53.07 46.86 -33.77
CA THR A 1063 52.90 46.47 -32.37
C THR A 1063 52.93 44.96 -32.22
N THR A 1064 53.29 44.50 -31.02
CA THR A 1064 53.06 43.13 -30.53
C THR A 1064 52.46 43.23 -29.14
N SER A 1065 51.50 42.37 -28.79
CA SER A 1065 50.99 42.26 -27.42
C SER A 1065 52.01 41.64 -26.45
N LEU A 1066 53.04 40.94 -26.95
CA LEU A 1066 54.04 40.23 -26.13
C LEU A 1066 55.44 40.85 -26.29
N ALA A 1067 55.85 41.65 -25.31
CA ALA A 1067 57.13 42.36 -25.33
C ALA A 1067 58.32 41.56 -24.75
N ALA A 1068 58.09 40.79 -23.69
CA ALA A 1068 59.16 40.12 -22.95
C ALA A 1068 59.65 38.87 -23.70
N GLY A 1069 60.97 38.77 -23.92
CA GLY A 1069 61.60 37.64 -24.62
C GLY A 1069 61.32 37.56 -26.13
N ASN A 1070 60.53 38.47 -26.70
CA ASN A 1070 60.14 38.44 -28.11
C ASN A 1070 61.18 39.14 -29.01
N THR A 1071 61.50 38.52 -30.15
CA THR A 1071 62.36 39.08 -31.19
C THR A 1071 61.59 39.11 -32.51
N ILE A 1072 61.30 40.32 -33.00
CA ILE A 1072 60.59 40.53 -34.27
C ILE A 1072 61.60 40.68 -35.41
N SER A 1073 61.46 39.87 -36.46
CA SER A 1073 62.32 39.87 -37.66
C SER A 1073 61.51 40.16 -38.92
N VAL A 1074 62.06 40.94 -39.85
CA VAL A 1074 61.34 41.41 -41.05
C VAL A 1074 62.07 41.02 -42.34
N THR A 1075 61.34 40.45 -43.30
CA THR A 1075 61.85 40.07 -44.63
C THR A 1075 60.97 40.71 -45.72
N ALA A 1076 61.56 41.38 -46.70
CA ALA A 1076 60.85 42.04 -47.80
C ALA A 1076 60.95 41.28 -49.12
N SER A 1077 59.91 41.33 -49.95
CA SER A 1077 59.95 40.83 -51.33
C SER A 1077 60.63 41.85 -52.26
N THR A 1078 61.75 41.48 -52.85
CA THR A 1078 62.52 42.31 -53.79
C THR A 1078 62.64 41.61 -55.15
N THR A 1079 63.02 42.34 -56.21
CA THR A 1079 63.26 41.76 -57.54
C THR A 1079 64.42 40.76 -57.57
N GLY A 1080 65.34 40.81 -56.60
CA GLY A 1080 66.38 39.81 -56.38
C GLY A 1080 65.98 38.64 -55.48
N GLY A 1081 64.70 38.53 -55.08
CA GLY A 1081 64.19 37.53 -54.15
C GLY A 1081 63.82 38.12 -52.77
N ALA A 1082 63.61 37.24 -51.79
CA ALA A 1082 63.28 37.66 -50.42
C ALA A 1082 64.53 38.12 -49.66
N VAL A 1083 64.51 39.33 -49.10
CA VAL A 1083 65.66 39.98 -48.45
C VAL A 1083 65.32 40.27 -46.99
N SER A 1084 66.12 39.75 -46.05
CA SER A 1084 66.00 40.11 -44.64
C SER A 1084 66.37 41.59 -44.45
N LEU A 1085 65.47 42.33 -43.82
CA LEU A 1085 65.67 43.71 -43.37
C LEU A 1085 66.24 43.76 -41.94
N GLY A 1086 66.42 42.60 -41.29
CA GLY A 1086 66.96 42.46 -39.94
C GLY A 1086 65.90 42.41 -38.84
N THR A 1087 66.38 42.58 -37.61
CA THR A 1087 65.59 42.55 -36.38
C THR A 1087 65.07 43.95 -36.03
N ALA A 1088 63.81 44.04 -35.60
CA ALA A 1088 63.20 45.29 -35.17
C ALA A 1088 63.70 45.73 -33.79
N THR A 1089 63.81 47.04 -33.58
CA THR A 1089 63.92 47.60 -32.23
C THR A 1089 62.55 47.57 -31.56
N LEU A 1090 62.40 46.83 -30.47
CA LEU A 1090 61.20 46.84 -29.63
C LEU A 1090 61.30 47.97 -28.59
N SER A 1091 60.20 48.69 -28.38
CA SER A 1091 60.00 49.73 -27.38
C SER A 1091 58.77 49.37 -26.54
N PRO A 1092 58.91 49.01 -25.26
CA PRO A 1092 57.79 48.59 -24.42
C PRO A 1092 56.68 49.64 -24.29
N THR A 1093 55.45 49.16 -24.12
CA THR A 1093 54.25 49.93 -23.80
C THR A 1093 53.48 49.23 -22.67
N GLY A 1094 52.48 49.88 -22.07
CA GLY A 1094 51.72 49.31 -20.95
C GLY A 1094 50.92 48.03 -21.26
N THR A 1095 50.83 47.63 -22.53
CA THR A 1095 50.05 46.45 -23.00
C THR A 1095 50.79 45.66 -24.09
N GLY A 1096 52.13 45.75 -24.16
CA GLY A 1096 52.94 45.09 -25.19
C GLY A 1096 54.19 45.87 -25.56
N ALA A 1097 54.55 45.88 -26.84
CA ALA A 1097 55.60 46.74 -27.38
C ALA A 1097 55.25 47.30 -28.76
N ARG A 1098 55.79 48.47 -29.08
CA ARG A 1098 55.92 48.96 -30.46
C ARG A 1098 57.24 48.45 -31.03
N TRP A 1099 57.24 47.97 -32.27
CA TRP A 1099 58.46 47.56 -32.98
C TRP A 1099 58.69 48.43 -34.20
N ARG A 1100 59.96 48.64 -34.59
CA ARG A 1100 60.34 49.35 -35.83
C ARG A 1100 61.59 48.76 -36.49
N VAL A 1101 61.59 48.69 -37.82
CA VAL A 1101 62.77 48.45 -38.66
C VAL A 1101 62.94 49.66 -39.59
N SER A 1102 64.13 50.25 -39.62
CA SER A 1102 64.51 51.30 -40.57
C SER A 1102 65.89 51.00 -41.13
N VAL A 1103 65.98 50.48 -42.36
CA VAL A 1103 67.22 49.99 -42.97
C VAL A 1103 67.32 50.42 -44.43
N THR A 1104 68.53 50.66 -44.94
CA THR A 1104 68.75 50.95 -46.36
C THR A 1104 69.50 49.80 -47.04
N THR A 1105 68.84 49.13 -47.99
CA THR A 1105 69.44 48.11 -48.85
C THR A 1105 70.07 48.76 -50.08
N THR A 1106 71.00 48.05 -50.74
CA THR A 1106 71.56 48.43 -52.06
C THR A 1106 71.32 47.25 -53.02
N GLY A 1107 71.05 47.52 -54.31
CA GLY A 1107 70.85 46.50 -55.35
C GLY A 1107 69.46 45.87 -55.40
N ASN A 1108 68.82 45.65 -54.24
CA ASN A 1108 67.57 44.91 -54.12
C ASN A 1108 66.34 45.84 -54.15
N ALA A 1109 65.82 46.09 -55.35
CA ALA A 1109 64.63 46.92 -55.59
C ALA A 1109 63.33 46.21 -55.16
N PRO A 1110 62.29 46.93 -54.68
CA PRO A 1110 60.99 46.33 -54.42
C PRO A 1110 60.38 45.69 -55.68
N THR A 1111 59.62 44.61 -55.50
CA THR A 1111 58.79 44.05 -56.59
C THR A 1111 57.67 45.02 -56.98
N ALA A 1112 56.96 44.76 -58.09
CA ALA A 1112 55.84 45.59 -58.54
C ALA A 1112 54.65 45.66 -57.56
N SER A 1113 54.59 44.76 -56.58
CA SER A 1113 53.66 44.78 -55.45
C SER A 1113 54.40 44.24 -54.23
N PRO A 1114 55.20 45.10 -53.55
CA PRO A 1114 56.10 44.63 -52.51
C PRO A 1114 55.35 44.32 -51.22
N THR A 1115 55.72 43.21 -50.59
CA THR A 1115 55.24 42.82 -49.26
C THR A 1115 56.41 42.66 -48.30
N VAL A 1116 56.12 42.81 -47.01
CA VAL A 1116 56.97 42.28 -45.94
C VAL A 1116 56.30 41.12 -45.25
N THR A 1117 57.12 40.17 -44.82
CA THR A 1117 56.76 39.12 -43.87
C THR A 1117 57.47 39.43 -42.55
N VAL A 1118 56.68 39.62 -41.49
CA VAL A 1118 57.13 39.88 -40.13
C VAL A 1118 56.94 38.61 -39.31
N ASN A 1119 58.00 38.14 -38.65
CA ASN A 1119 58.00 36.89 -37.91
C ASN A 1119 58.48 37.16 -36.48
N SER A 1120 57.69 36.73 -35.51
CA SER A 1120 58.02 36.70 -34.09
C SER A 1120 58.80 35.44 -33.74
N SER A 1121 59.76 35.54 -32.81
CA SER A 1121 60.45 34.39 -32.24
C SER A 1121 59.55 33.48 -31.40
N LEU A 1122 58.33 33.91 -31.10
CA LEU A 1122 57.30 33.16 -30.38
C LEU A 1122 56.35 32.37 -31.32
N GLY A 1123 56.57 32.44 -32.64
CA GLY A 1123 55.90 31.62 -33.65
C GLY A 1123 54.91 32.38 -34.56
N THR A 1124 54.45 33.55 -34.16
CA THR A 1124 53.47 34.35 -34.91
C THR A 1124 54.08 34.99 -36.15
N LYS A 1125 53.32 34.98 -37.27
CA LYS A 1125 53.79 35.42 -38.58
C LYS A 1125 52.71 36.20 -39.32
N VAL A 1126 53.04 37.41 -39.77
CA VAL A 1126 52.12 38.32 -40.45
C VAL A 1126 52.76 38.90 -41.71
N THR A 1127 51.99 38.93 -42.81
CA THR A 1127 52.43 39.47 -44.10
C THR A 1127 51.63 40.72 -44.43
N ALA A 1128 52.29 41.81 -44.81
CA ALA A 1128 51.66 43.10 -45.10
C ALA A 1128 52.21 43.73 -46.41
N PRO A 1129 51.40 44.48 -47.18
CA PRO A 1129 51.87 45.24 -48.34
C PRO A 1129 52.72 46.44 -47.91
N VAL A 1130 53.65 46.85 -48.78
CA VAL A 1130 54.58 47.98 -48.56
C VAL A 1130 54.25 49.12 -49.52
N GLY A 1131 54.06 50.34 -49.01
CA GLY A 1131 53.91 51.53 -49.84
C GLY A 1131 55.24 52.00 -50.42
N VAL A 1132 55.37 52.01 -51.75
CA VAL A 1132 56.52 52.61 -52.45
C VAL A 1132 56.41 54.14 -52.46
N ARG A 1133 57.52 54.85 -52.23
CA ARG A 1133 57.64 56.31 -52.21
C ARG A 1133 58.96 56.80 -52.85
#